data_AF-A0A7K1Z5R7-F1
#
_entry.id   AF-A0A7K1Z5R7-F1
#
_cell.length_a   1.000
_cell.length_b   1.000
_cell.length_c   1.000
_cell.angle_alpha   90.00
_cell.angle_beta   90.00
_cell.angle_gamma   90.00
#
_symmetry.space_group_name_H-M   'P 1'
#
loop_
_entity.id
_entity.type
_entity.pdbx_description
1 polymer ?
#
loop_
_entity_poly.entity_id
_entity_poly.type
_entity_poly.pdbx_seq_one_letter_code
_entity_poly.pdbx_strand_id
1 'polypeptide(L)'
;MASFPKKLIEVALPLSEINAASSREKSIRHGHPSTLHLWWARRPLAAARAVIFAQMVDDPSEYVDVLLSDPPKKRAASAEMKRRKAKDPNSSSSDQQLLEEIAAELERERLFDLIKELVKWENTNNAKLLEQANAEIWQSWRRTCAQNADHPRASELFDRNKLPAFHDPFAGGGALPLEAQRLGLEAHASDLNPVAVLINKAMIEIPPMFAGQPPVNPMSQSEQMIVPRTWSGAQGLAEDVRYYGEWMRDEAHRRIGHLYPKIEITQEMVQERPDLEPYVGQELTIIAWLWARTVKSPNPAYRDIDVPLAYTFMLSTKKGKETYVEPVINGKEYSFKVKVGVPPDLERAKRGTKLSRGANFECLLSGVPIDGDYIKQEGQAHRMGSRMMAIVAEGHRGRVYLMPEGRSENSAQETNPNWKPENSLVGKCRDQLPLYGMETFADLFTSRQLTALTTFSDLIGEAIVRIKHDAIASGREDDGQPLRDNATGATAYAQAVGLYLAFVVDKCADYWSLISSWSASRQTIRNTFGRQAIPMTWNYAEANPFCGSTGNWLAMIKWVFKCINAFPSTTRGISTQADAHSQGLSNAKIISTDPPYYDNIGYADLSDFFYVWLRPVLKSVFPELFNTLAVPKSAELVATLHRHKSKPAAEKFFMDGMTEALERLAKQSHFGYPVTVYYAYKQAETKENSGMSSTGWETFLGAVINAGFTVTGTWPMRTELSNRMVGMGTNALASSVVLVCQLRSHSAPIVTRREMLKILRAKLPKALLLLQAGNIAPVDLAQAAIGPGMKIYSRYAWSASLSEKYSGDLSGPTYRNPSNMIINGDRLTSATCINCSSGTSGDSRKIRKNPKFHIALLGRQPKKFLLACLALTVLFA
;
A
#
# COMPACT_ATOMS: atom_id res chain seq x y z
N MET A 1 -19.35 -22.82 28.51
CA MET A 1 -19.10 -21.74 27.55
C MET A 1 -18.93 -22.36 26.18
N ALA A 2 -19.65 -21.87 25.17
CA ALA A 2 -19.57 -22.41 23.82
C ALA A 2 -18.15 -22.24 23.28
N SER A 3 -17.47 -23.34 23.00
CA SER A 3 -16.29 -23.33 22.13
C SER A 3 -16.81 -23.07 20.72
N PHE A 4 -16.50 -21.91 20.15
CA PHE A 4 -16.88 -21.62 18.76
C PHE A 4 -16.13 -22.54 17.81
N PRO A 5 -16.77 -22.96 16.70
CA PRO A 5 -16.11 -23.78 15.70
C PRO A 5 -14.90 -23.01 15.19
N LYS A 6 -13.75 -23.68 15.13
CA LYS A 6 -12.54 -23.10 14.54
C LYS A 6 -12.84 -22.65 13.12
N LYS A 7 -12.41 -21.45 12.77
CA LYS A 7 -12.42 -20.97 11.38
C LYS A 7 -11.21 -21.51 10.63
N LEU A 8 -11.31 -21.59 9.30
CA LEU A 8 -10.24 -22.08 8.44
C LEU A 8 -8.93 -21.29 8.65
N ILE A 9 -9.06 -19.97 8.87
CA ILE A 9 -7.95 -19.06 9.19
C ILE A 9 -7.20 -19.43 10.48
N GLU A 10 -7.77 -20.23 11.38
CA GLU A 10 -7.14 -20.63 12.63
C GLU A 10 -6.34 -21.93 12.52
N VAL A 11 -6.43 -22.62 11.37
CA VAL A 11 -5.89 -23.96 11.16
C VAL A 11 -4.84 -23.95 10.05
N ALA A 12 -5.21 -23.58 8.81
CA ALA A 12 -4.31 -23.66 7.66
C ALA A 12 -4.77 -22.80 6.46
N LEU A 13 -3.81 -22.37 5.63
CA LEU A 13 -4.02 -21.61 4.40
C LEU A 13 -3.06 -22.06 3.29
N PRO A 14 -3.43 -21.95 2.00
CA PRO A 14 -2.53 -22.18 0.87
C PRO A 14 -1.59 -20.97 0.66
N LEU A 15 -0.65 -20.77 1.59
CA LEU A 15 0.21 -19.58 1.64
C LEU A 15 1.07 -19.39 0.40
N SER A 16 1.52 -20.47 -0.25
CA SER A 16 2.41 -20.37 -1.41
C SER A 16 1.73 -19.65 -2.56
N GLU A 17 0.47 -19.99 -2.81
CA GLU A 17 -0.37 -19.48 -3.88
C GLU A 17 -0.88 -18.07 -3.55
N ILE A 18 -1.30 -17.83 -2.31
CA ILE A 18 -1.65 -16.48 -1.83
C ILE A 18 -0.47 -15.52 -2.01
N ASN A 19 0.75 -15.94 -1.64
CA ASN A 19 1.95 -15.12 -1.73
C ASN A 19 2.41 -14.91 -3.18
N ALA A 20 2.28 -15.92 -4.04
CA ALA A 20 2.56 -15.79 -5.46
C ALA A 20 1.60 -14.80 -6.14
N ALA A 21 0.30 -14.92 -5.87
CA ALA A 21 -0.72 -14.01 -6.38
C ALA A 21 -0.50 -12.57 -5.88
N SER A 22 -0.26 -12.40 -4.57
CA SER A 22 0.04 -11.09 -3.96
C SER A 22 1.27 -10.41 -4.55
N SER A 23 2.29 -11.20 -4.94
CA SER A 23 3.50 -10.67 -5.59
C SER A 23 3.21 -10.24 -7.03
N ARG A 24 2.42 -11.04 -7.76
CA ARG A 24 2.02 -10.76 -9.15
C ARG A 24 1.13 -9.52 -9.25
N GLU A 25 0.21 -9.31 -8.32
CA GLU A 25 -0.71 -8.17 -8.29
C GLU A 25 0.01 -6.81 -8.33
N LYS A 26 1.22 -6.72 -7.76
CA LYS A 26 1.98 -5.47 -7.69
C LYS A 26 2.43 -4.91 -9.04
N SER A 27 2.40 -5.70 -10.12
CA SER A 27 2.66 -5.22 -11.49
C SER A 27 1.38 -4.87 -12.26
N ILE A 28 0.21 -5.18 -11.71
CA ILE A 28 -1.09 -4.97 -12.33
C ILE A 28 -1.52 -3.52 -12.13
N ARG A 29 -2.03 -2.91 -13.20
CA ARG A 29 -2.48 -1.51 -13.19
C ARG A 29 -3.91 -1.33 -13.70
N HIS A 30 -4.35 -2.16 -14.65
CA HIS A 30 -5.67 -2.04 -15.25
C HIS A 30 -6.76 -2.49 -14.28
N GLY A 31 -7.66 -1.57 -13.90
CA GLY A 31 -8.77 -1.85 -12.99
C GLY A 31 -8.36 -2.07 -11.53
N HIS A 32 -7.08 -1.89 -11.21
CA HIS A 32 -6.58 -2.05 -9.85
C HIS A 32 -6.82 -0.77 -9.04
N PRO A 33 -7.35 -0.82 -7.79
CA PRO A 33 -7.66 0.37 -7.00
C PRO A 33 -6.50 1.36 -6.79
N SER A 34 -5.24 0.89 -6.88
CA SER A 34 -4.06 1.77 -6.86
C SER A 34 -3.96 2.75 -8.03
N THR A 35 -4.71 2.53 -9.12
CA THR A 35 -4.81 3.46 -10.24
C THR A 35 -6.03 4.38 -10.15
N LEU A 36 -6.94 4.17 -9.19
CA LEU A 36 -7.99 5.14 -8.84
C LEU A 36 -7.36 6.35 -8.12
N HIS A 37 -6.77 6.12 -6.94
CA HIS A 37 -6.11 7.15 -6.14
C HIS A 37 -4.90 6.55 -5.39
N LEU A 38 -3.84 7.33 -5.22
CA LEU A 38 -2.65 6.89 -4.51
C LEU A 38 -2.95 6.66 -3.02
N TRP A 39 -2.45 5.55 -2.47
CA TRP A 39 -2.41 5.33 -1.03
C TRP A 39 -1.16 4.51 -0.70
N TRP A 40 -0.38 4.95 0.29
CA TRP A 40 0.99 4.47 0.49
C TRP A 40 1.14 3.07 1.08
N ALA A 41 0.08 2.52 1.69
CA ALA A 41 0.11 1.22 2.38
C ALA A 41 -1.05 0.29 1.99
N ARG A 42 -1.41 0.24 0.70
CA ARG A 42 -2.49 -0.67 0.27
C ARG A 42 -2.05 -2.13 0.33
N ARG A 43 -2.86 -2.98 0.98
CA ARG A 43 -2.63 -4.43 1.04
C ARG A 43 -2.99 -5.10 -0.30
N PRO A 44 -2.31 -6.22 -0.65
CA PRO A 44 -2.70 -7.01 -1.81
C PRO A 44 -4.13 -7.52 -1.68
N LEU A 45 -4.94 -7.34 -2.72
CA LEU A 45 -6.33 -7.77 -2.76
C LEU A 45 -6.44 -9.30 -2.67
N ALA A 46 -5.52 -10.02 -3.32
CA ALA A 46 -5.42 -11.48 -3.22
C ALA A 46 -5.32 -11.96 -1.75
N ALA A 47 -4.46 -11.31 -0.95
CA ALA A 47 -4.30 -11.64 0.46
C ALA A 47 -5.53 -11.26 1.28
N ALA A 48 -6.09 -10.06 1.06
CA ALA A 48 -7.31 -9.59 1.72
C ALA A 48 -8.48 -10.57 1.51
N ARG A 49 -8.74 -10.96 0.25
CA ARG A 49 -9.81 -11.90 -0.12
C ARG A 49 -9.64 -13.26 0.55
N ALA A 50 -8.44 -13.82 0.53
CA ALA A 50 -8.16 -15.12 1.14
C ALA A 50 -8.34 -15.11 2.65
N VAL A 51 -7.88 -14.04 3.33
CA VAL A 51 -8.03 -13.89 4.79
C VAL A 51 -9.49 -13.77 5.17
N ILE A 52 -10.24 -12.88 4.52
CA ILE A 52 -11.66 -12.66 4.82
C ILE A 52 -12.47 -13.94 4.55
N PHE A 53 -12.24 -14.62 3.41
CA PHE A 53 -12.90 -15.89 3.12
C PHE A 53 -12.61 -16.94 4.20
N ALA A 54 -11.34 -17.13 4.56
CA ALA A 54 -10.94 -18.12 5.57
C ALA A 54 -11.37 -17.73 7.00
N GLN A 55 -11.60 -16.45 7.27
CA GLN A 55 -12.19 -15.94 8.51
C GLN A 55 -13.68 -16.29 8.60
N MET A 56 -14.38 -16.31 7.47
CA MET A 56 -15.82 -16.60 7.40
C MET A 56 -16.16 -18.09 7.40
N VAL A 57 -15.29 -18.92 6.82
CA VAL A 57 -15.53 -20.36 6.63
C VAL A 57 -15.01 -21.19 7.80
N ASP A 58 -15.81 -22.13 8.28
CA ASP A 58 -15.44 -23.08 9.35
C ASP A 58 -14.40 -24.07 8.84
N ASP A 59 -13.46 -24.47 9.71
CA ASP A 59 -12.57 -25.56 9.40
C ASP A 59 -13.37 -26.89 9.33
N PRO A 60 -13.15 -27.73 8.30
CA PRO A 60 -13.86 -29.01 8.15
C PRO A 60 -13.80 -29.97 9.34
N SER A 61 -12.80 -29.84 10.23
CA SER A 61 -12.73 -30.67 11.44
C SER A 61 -13.86 -30.40 12.46
N GLU A 62 -14.62 -29.32 12.29
CA GLU A 62 -15.68 -28.91 13.21
C GLU A 62 -17.09 -29.37 12.78
N TYR A 63 -17.22 -30.02 11.61
CA TYR A 63 -18.51 -30.50 11.07
C TYR A 63 -18.38 -31.82 10.29
N VAL A 64 -17.52 -32.71 10.78
CA VAL A 64 -17.20 -33.97 10.11
C VAL A 64 -18.40 -34.91 10.04
N ASP A 65 -19.29 -34.84 11.02
CA ASP A 65 -20.60 -35.52 11.03
C ASP A 65 -21.44 -35.13 9.80
N VAL A 66 -21.48 -33.83 9.46
CA VAL A 66 -22.15 -33.34 8.26
C VAL A 66 -21.46 -33.88 7.01
N LEU A 67 -20.13 -33.90 6.96
CA LEU A 67 -19.36 -34.44 5.82
C LEU A 67 -19.61 -35.94 5.62
N LEU A 68 -19.68 -36.71 6.70
CA LEU A 68 -19.91 -38.16 6.64
C LEU A 68 -21.37 -38.53 6.42
N SER A 69 -22.31 -37.59 6.63
CA SER A 69 -23.71 -37.75 6.23
C SER A 69 -23.91 -37.68 4.71
N ASP A 70 -23.00 -37.02 3.99
CA ASP A 70 -22.98 -36.91 2.52
C ASP A 70 -22.39 -38.21 1.91
N PRO A 71 -23.17 -39.02 1.16
CA PRO A 71 -22.70 -40.30 0.66
C PRO A 71 -21.51 -40.22 -0.32
N PRO A 72 -21.46 -39.28 -1.29
CA PRO A 72 -20.25 -38.99 -2.05
C PRO A 72 -19.01 -38.73 -1.18
N LYS A 73 -19.09 -37.83 -0.20
CA LYS A 73 -17.92 -37.46 0.63
C LYS A 73 -17.46 -38.62 1.52
N LYS A 74 -18.40 -39.34 2.15
CA LYS A 74 -18.09 -40.54 2.95
C LYS A 74 -17.39 -41.62 2.13
N ARG A 75 -17.83 -41.85 0.88
CA ARG A 75 -17.18 -42.82 -0.02
C ARG A 75 -15.76 -42.41 -0.38
N ALA A 76 -15.52 -41.14 -0.68
CA ALA A 76 -14.18 -40.62 -0.97
C ALA A 76 -13.23 -40.79 0.24
N ALA A 77 -13.68 -40.41 1.44
CA ALA A 77 -12.89 -40.57 2.67
C ALA A 77 -12.59 -42.04 2.97
N SER A 78 -13.58 -42.93 2.80
CA SER A 78 -13.40 -44.37 3.00
C SER A 78 -12.40 -44.98 2.01
N ALA A 79 -12.40 -44.52 0.75
CA ALA A 79 -11.46 -44.99 -0.27
C ALA A 79 -10.03 -44.56 0.04
N GLU A 80 -9.81 -43.30 0.44
CA GLU A 80 -8.49 -42.80 0.81
C GLU A 80 -8.00 -43.43 2.13
N MET A 81 -8.89 -43.70 3.10
CA MET A 81 -8.53 -44.45 4.31
C MET A 81 -7.98 -45.84 3.96
N LYS A 82 -8.68 -46.60 3.10
CA LYS A 82 -8.21 -47.91 2.65
C LYS A 82 -6.82 -47.81 2.01
N ARG A 83 -6.58 -46.75 1.22
CA ARG A 83 -5.28 -46.50 0.59
C ARG A 83 -4.18 -46.16 1.61
N ARG A 84 -4.47 -45.35 2.64
CA ARG A 84 -3.49 -45.00 3.69
C ARG A 84 -3.15 -46.20 4.58
N LYS A 85 -4.16 -46.98 4.98
CA LYS A 85 -3.96 -48.23 5.73
C LYS A 85 -3.16 -49.28 4.96
N ALA A 86 -3.33 -49.35 3.64
CA ALA A 86 -2.51 -50.21 2.80
C ALA A 86 -1.02 -49.78 2.77
N LYS A 87 -0.71 -48.50 3.01
CA LYS A 87 0.66 -47.97 3.06
C LYS A 87 1.28 -48.04 4.47
N ASP A 88 0.46 -47.91 5.51
CA ASP A 88 0.89 -48.00 6.91
C ASP A 88 -0.14 -48.80 7.74
N PRO A 89 0.05 -50.13 7.83
CA PRO A 89 -0.87 -51.00 8.56
C PRO A 89 -0.84 -50.83 10.09
N ASN A 90 0.20 -50.16 10.63
CA ASN A 90 0.45 -50.03 12.07
C ASN A 90 0.01 -48.67 12.65
N SER A 91 -0.87 -47.95 11.96
CA SER A 91 -1.44 -46.68 12.47
C SER A 91 -2.13 -46.89 13.84
N SER A 92 -1.75 -46.07 14.81
CA SER A 92 -2.28 -46.11 16.18
C SER A 92 -3.65 -45.42 16.35
N SER A 93 -4.21 -44.85 15.28
CA SER A 93 -5.49 -44.13 15.31
C SER A 93 -6.65 -45.07 15.01
N SER A 94 -7.78 -44.92 15.72
CA SER A 94 -8.98 -45.72 15.45
C SER A 94 -9.52 -45.50 14.04
N ASP A 95 -10.17 -46.50 13.45
CA ASP A 95 -10.76 -46.42 12.11
C ASP A 95 -11.71 -45.24 11.96
N GLN A 96 -12.53 -44.98 12.98
CA GLN A 96 -13.46 -43.86 12.98
C GLN A 96 -12.72 -42.52 12.97
N GLN A 97 -11.72 -42.36 13.83
CA GLN A 97 -10.93 -41.13 13.91
C GLN A 97 -10.17 -40.87 12.61
N LEU A 98 -9.57 -41.90 12.02
CA LEU A 98 -8.88 -41.77 10.74
C LEU A 98 -9.86 -41.41 9.60
N LEU A 99 -11.09 -41.92 9.63
CA LEU A 99 -12.12 -41.56 8.65
C LEU A 99 -12.46 -40.08 8.74
N GLU A 100 -12.65 -39.60 9.96
CA GLU A 100 -13.00 -38.21 10.25
C GLU A 100 -11.89 -37.25 9.84
N GLU A 101 -10.64 -37.58 10.20
CA GLU A 101 -9.46 -36.81 9.80
C GLU A 101 -9.34 -36.71 8.27
N ILE A 102 -9.51 -37.83 7.56
CA ILE A 102 -9.44 -37.86 6.09
C ILE A 102 -10.59 -37.07 5.46
N ALA A 103 -11.82 -37.19 5.98
CA ALA A 103 -12.96 -36.42 5.48
C ALA A 103 -12.72 -34.92 5.63
N ALA A 104 -12.20 -34.48 6.79
CA ALA A 104 -11.84 -33.09 7.02
C ALA A 104 -10.69 -32.63 6.11
N GLU A 105 -9.67 -33.45 5.87
CA GLU A 105 -8.55 -33.15 4.97
C GLU A 105 -9.00 -32.96 3.52
N LEU A 106 -9.82 -33.88 2.98
CA LEU A 106 -10.32 -33.78 1.60
C LEU A 106 -11.19 -32.54 1.40
N GLU A 107 -12.05 -32.22 2.36
CA GLU A 107 -12.86 -31.00 2.30
C GLU A 107 -12.00 -29.74 2.41
N ARG A 108 -10.93 -29.77 3.23
CA ARG A 108 -10.00 -28.66 3.37
C ARG A 108 -9.22 -28.43 2.07
N GLU A 109 -8.81 -29.49 1.38
CA GLU A 109 -8.19 -29.40 0.06
C GLU A 109 -9.12 -28.76 -0.97
N ARG A 110 -10.42 -29.12 -0.98
CA ARG A 110 -11.43 -28.47 -1.84
C ARG A 110 -11.54 -26.97 -1.54
N LEU A 111 -11.62 -26.58 -0.27
CA LEU A 111 -11.65 -25.17 0.14
C LEU A 111 -10.36 -24.44 -0.25
N PHE A 112 -9.21 -25.10 -0.18
CA PHE A 112 -7.94 -24.53 -0.65
C PHE A 112 -7.94 -24.33 -2.15
N ASP A 113 -8.46 -25.27 -2.93
CA ASP A 113 -8.58 -25.10 -4.39
C ASP A 113 -9.48 -23.91 -4.74
N LEU A 114 -10.57 -23.71 -3.99
CA LEU A 114 -11.40 -22.51 -4.11
C LEU A 114 -10.60 -21.23 -3.78
N ILE A 115 -9.83 -21.20 -2.70
CA ILE A 115 -8.95 -20.06 -2.37
C ILE A 115 -7.93 -19.82 -3.48
N LYS A 116 -7.29 -20.87 -4.02
CA LYS A 116 -6.29 -20.76 -5.11
C LYS A 116 -6.88 -20.12 -6.36
N GLU A 117 -8.14 -20.39 -6.68
CA GLU A 117 -8.85 -19.70 -7.76
C GLU A 117 -9.24 -18.27 -7.37
N LEU A 118 -9.73 -18.07 -6.15
CA LEU A 118 -10.15 -16.75 -5.65
C LEU A 118 -8.99 -15.76 -5.65
N VAL A 119 -7.76 -16.16 -5.32
CA VAL A 119 -6.63 -15.22 -5.27
C VAL A 119 -6.11 -14.75 -6.63
N LYS A 120 -6.53 -15.37 -7.74
CA LYS A 120 -6.09 -14.97 -9.07
C LYS A 120 -6.74 -13.64 -9.46
N TRP A 121 -5.93 -12.72 -9.98
CA TRP A 121 -6.40 -11.41 -10.43
C TRP A 121 -7.53 -11.51 -11.46
N GLU A 122 -7.40 -12.43 -12.42
CA GLU A 122 -8.36 -12.69 -13.50
C GLU A 122 -9.74 -13.07 -12.98
N ASN A 123 -9.79 -13.70 -11.80
CA ASN A 123 -11.01 -14.21 -11.20
C ASN A 123 -11.67 -13.21 -10.23
N THR A 124 -11.10 -12.01 -10.07
CA THR A 124 -11.53 -11.02 -9.08
C THR A 124 -13.00 -10.62 -9.18
N ASN A 125 -13.56 -10.60 -10.40
CA ASN A 125 -14.97 -10.31 -10.65
C ASN A 125 -15.70 -11.50 -11.31
N ASN A 126 -15.19 -12.73 -11.14
CA ASN A 126 -15.83 -13.92 -11.69
C ASN A 126 -17.08 -14.27 -10.87
N ALA A 127 -18.25 -13.93 -11.41
CA ALA A 127 -19.54 -14.08 -10.73
C ALA A 127 -19.79 -15.50 -10.21
N LYS A 128 -19.51 -16.53 -11.03
CA LYS A 128 -19.71 -17.94 -10.64
C LYS A 128 -18.81 -18.35 -9.47
N LEU A 129 -17.55 -17.90 -9.48
CA LEU A 129 -16.61 -18.21 -8.41
C LEU A 129 -16.96 -17.47 -7.11
N LEU A 130 -17.37 -16.20 -7.22
CA LEU A 130 -17.82 -15.42 -6.05
C LEU A 130 -19.12 -15.98 -5.47
N GLU A 131 -20.04 -16.47 -6.30
CA GLU A 131 -21.26 -17.16 -5.85
C GLU A 131 -20.94 -18.45 -5.10
N GLN A 132 -19.98 -19.25 -5.59
CA GLN A 132 -19.48 -20.43 -4.87
C GLN A 132 -18.90 -20.05 -3.51
N ALA A 133 -18.03 -19.03 -3.45
CA ALA A 133 -17.45 -18.56 -2.21
C ALA A 133 -18.52 -18.04 -1.23
N ASN A 134 -19.50 -17.28 -1.73
CA ASN A 134 -20.61 -16.76 -0.94
C ASN A 134 -21.48 -17.89 -0.39
N ALA A 135 -21.75 -18.93 -1.19
CA ALA A 135 -22.49 -20.11 -0.73
C ALA A 135 -21.78 -20.83 0.42
N GLU A 136 -20.45 -20.99 0.38
CA GLU A 136 -19.67 -21.55 1.49
C GLU A 136 -19.76 -20.68 2.75
N ILE A 137 -19.66 -19.36 2.60
CA ILE A 137 -19.81 -18.39 3.69
C ILE A 137 -21.19 -18.53 4.35
N TRP A 138 -22.27 -18.58 3.57
CA TRP A 138 -23.62 -18.75 4.10
C TRP A 138 -23.84 -20.09 4.79
N GLN A 139 -23.29 -21.18 4.24
CA GLN A 139 -23.38 -22.49 4.89
C GLN A 139 -22.68 -22.48 6.25
N SER A 140 -21.48 -21.90 6.33
CA SER A 140 -20.76 -21.73 7.58
C SER A 140 -21.48 -20.83 8.57
N TRP A 141 -22.09 -19.75 8.09
CA TRP A 141 -22.88 -18.89 8.95
C TRP A 141 -24.09 -19.63 9.54
N ARG A 142 -24.84 -20.36 8.72
CA ARG A 142 -26.01 -21.13 9.18
C ARG A 142 -25.64 -22.20 10.20
N ARG A 143 -24.49 -22.87 10.04
CA ARG A 143 -23.94 -23.78 11.06
C ARG A 143 -23.62 -23.03 12.35
N THR A 144 -22.93 -21.90 12.24
CA THR A 144 -22.59 -21.04 13.39
C THR A 144 -23.86 -20.60 14.13
N CYS A 145 -24.92 -20.18 13.43
CA CYS A 145 -26.20 -19.82 14.05
C CYS A 145 -26.86 -21.02 14.74
N ALA A 146 -26.90 -22.19 14.09
CA ALA A 146 -27.51 -23.39 14.65
C ALA A 146 -26.82 -23.83 15.95
N GLN A 147 -25.48 -23.78 16.00
CA GLN A 147 -24.70 -24.10 17.19
C GLN A 147 -24.89 -23.10 18.34
N ASN A 148 -25.37 -21.90 18.05
CA ASN A 148 -25.57 -20.83 19.02
C ASN A 148 -27.05 -20.46 19.20
N ALA A 149 -27.96 -21.36 18.83
CA ALA A 149 -29.40 -21.13 18.99
C ALA A 149 -29.81 -20.87 20.44
N ASP A 150 -29.11 -21.49 21.40
CA ASP A 150 -29.36 -21.34 22.84
C ASP A 150 -28.62 -20.13 23.47
N HIS A 151 -27.92 -19.31 22.67
CA HIS A 151 -27.19 -18.16 23.19
C HIS A 151 -28.17 -17.07 23.68
N PRO A 152 -27.96 -16.42 24.85
CA PRO A 152 -28.88 -15.41 25.38
C PRO A 152 -29.18 -14.23 24.45
N ARG A 153 -28.24 -13.93 23.54
CA ARG A 153 -28.36 -12.89 22.49
C ARG A 153 -28.51 -13.49 21.08
N ALA A 154 -29.03 -14.71 20.94
CA ALA A 154 -29.10 -15.38 19.64
C ALA A 154 -29.95 -14.64 18.60
N SER A 155 -31.07 -14.04 19.01
CA SER A 155 -31.93 -13.25 18.13
C SER A 155 -31.26 -11.98 17.61
N GLU A 156 -30.29 -11.44 18.35
CA GLU A 156 -29.54 -10.24 17.96
C GLU A 156 -28.31 -10.58 17.12
N LEU A 157 -27.58 -11.63 17.50
CA LEU A 157 -26.24 -11.90 16.98
C LEU A 157 -26.19 -13.06 15.98
N PHE A 158 -27.19 -13.94 15.93
CA PHE A 158 -27.17 -15.17 15.12
C PHE A 158 -28.40 -15.32 14.22
N ASP A 159 -28.70 -14.31 13.43
CA ASP A 159 -29.74 -14.40 12.40
C ASP A 159 -29.27 -15.23 11.19
N ARG A 160 -29.84 -16.43 11.03
CA ARG A 160 -29.56 -17.36 9.91
C ARG A 160 -29.84 -16.79 8.51
N ASN A 161 -30.59 -15.69 8.41
CA ASN A 161 -30.99 -15.04 7.16
C ASN A 161 -30.21 -13.74 6.89
N LYS A 162 -29.35 -13.31 7.81
CA LYS A 162 -28.54 -12.09 7.67
C LYS A 162 -27.10 -12.35 8.09
N LEU A 163 -26.16 -12.15 7.17
CA LEU A 163 -24.73 -12.21 7.52
C LEU A 163 -24.36 -11.04 8.44
N PRO A 164 -23.43 -11.25 9.40
CA PRO A 164 -22.86 -10.15 10.15
C PRO A 164 -22.09 -9.22 9.20
N ALA A 165 -22.19 -7.92 9.45
CA ALA A 165 -21.47 -6.92 8.66
C ALA A 165 -19.96 -7.00 8.94
N PHE A 166 -19.17 -6.52 7.98
CA PHE A 166 -17.72 -6.43 8.07
C PHE A 166 -17.32 -4.99 8.43
N HIS A 167 -16.26 -4.80 9.23
CA HIS A 167 -15.70 -3.49 9.49
C HIS A 167 -14.17 -3.49 9.51
N ASP A 168 -13.59 -2.54 8.78
CA ASP A 168 -12.18 -2.14 8.92
C ASP A 168 -12.08 -0.72 9.50
N PRO A 169 -11.66 -0.56 10.77
CA PRO A 169 -11.52 0.73 11.43
C PRO A 169 -10.28 1.54 11.01
N PHE A 170 -9.38 0.94 10.23
CA PHE A 170 -8.18 1.56 9.67
C PHE A 170 -8.16 1.35 8.15
N ALA A 171 -9.27 1.67 7.50
CA ALA A 171 -9.54 1.25 6.12
C ALA A 171 -8.52 1.75 5.09
N GLY A 172 -7.91 2.93 5.33
CA GLY A 172 -6.89 3.50 4.47
C GLY A 172 -7.25 3.45 2.99
N GLY A 173 -6.48 2.69 2.20
CA GLY A 173 -6.67 2.54 0.76
C GLY A 173 -7.79 1.60 0.32
N GLY A 174 -8.56 1.03 1.26
CA GLY A 174 -9.82 0.31 1.03
C GLY A 174 -9.72 -1.12 0.54
N ALA A 175 -8.58 -1.79 0.70
CA ALA A 175 -8.38 -3.15 0.20
C ALA A 175 -9.29 -4.18 0.91
N LEU A 176 -9.32 -4.16 2.24
CA LEU A 176 -10.12 -5.09 3.04
C LEU A 176 -11.64 -4.91 2.85
N PRO A 177 -12.22 -3.69 2.96
CA PRO A 177 -13.64 -3.52 2.74
C PRO A 177 -14.08 -3.82 1.30
N LEU A 178 -13.24 -3.53 0.28
CA LEU A 178 -13.53 -3.89 -1.11
C LEU A 178 -13.66 -5.41 -1.28
N GLU A 179 -12.73 -6.19 -0.71
CA GLU A 179 -12.77 -7.64 -0.83
C GLU A 179 -13.89 -8.28 0.01
N ALA A 180 -14.20 -7.70 1.18
CA ALA A 180 -15.38 -8.10 1.95
C ALA A 180 -16.67 -7.93 1.12
N GLN A 181 -16.82 -6.80 0.43
CA GLN A 181 -17.95 -6.53 -0.45
C GLN A 181 -18.02 -7.50 -1.64
N ARG A 182 -16.87 -7.85 -2.25
CA ARG A 182 -16.81 -8.86 -3.33
C ARG A 182 -17.26 -10.24 -2.86
N LEU A 183 -16.98 -10.60 -1.61
CA LEU A 183 -17.44 -11.84 -0.99
C LEU A 183 -18.91 -11.78 -0.54
N GLY A 184 -19.58 -10.65 -0.74
CA GLY A 184 -21.00 -10.43 -0.48
C GLY A 184 -21.33 -9.94 0.93
N LEU A 185 -20.33 -9.50 1.70
CA LEU A 185 -20.54 -8.91 3.03
C LEU A 185 -20.96 -7.44 2.91
N GLU A 186 -21.80 -6.98 3.83
CA GLU A 186 -22.03 -5.54 4.04
C GLU A 186 -20.75 -4.93 4.63
N ALA A 187 -20.01 -4.17 3.83
CA ALA A 187 -18.69 -3.67 4.18
C ALA A 187 -18.75 -2.25 4.77
N HIS A 188 -18.32 -2.11 6.02
CA HIS A 188 -18.10 -0.82 6.67
C HIS A 188 -16.61 -0.50 6.64
N ALA A 189 -16.28 0.75 6.32
CA ALA A 189 -14.92 1.26 6.30
C ALA A 189 -14.86 2.56 7.10
N SER A 190 -14.01 2.64 8.11
CA SER A 190 -13.72 3.92 8.76
C SER A 190 -12.25 4.26 8.73
N ASP A 191 -11.97 5.56 8.73
CA ASP A 191 -10.62 6.10 8.88
C ASP A 191 -10.71 7.50 9.48
N LEU A 192 -9.67 7.93 10.20
CA LEU A 192 -9.56 9.30 10.67
C LEU A 192 -9.29 10.26 9.50
N ASN A 193 -8.59 9.77 8.47
CA ASN A 193 -8.16 10.56 7.32
C ASN A 193 -9.29 10.73 6.30
N PRO A 194 -9.75 11.96 6.02
CA PRO A 194 -10.87 12.21 5.11
C PRO A 194 -10.57 11.78 3.67
N VAL A 195 -9.30 11.77 3.24
CA VAL A 195 -8.90 11.28 1.91
C VAL A 195 -9.09 9.77 1.83
N ALA A 196 -8.73 9.01 2.88
CA ALA A 196 -8.99 7.58 2.95
C ALA A 196 -10.49 7.27 2.90
N VAL A 197 -11.30 8.02 3.66
CA VAL A 197 -12.77 7.89 3.66
C VAL A 197 -13.32 8.13 2.25
N LEU A 198 -12.88 9.18 1.57
CA LEU A 198 -13.32 9.49 0.21
C LEU A 198 -12.96 8.40 -0.80
N ILE A 199 -11.75 7.83 -0.72
CA ILE A 199 -11.32 6.68 -1.53
C ILE A 199 -12.26 5.48 -1.31
N ASN A 200 -12.60 5.18 -0.06
CA ASN A 200 -13.51 4.09 0.27
C ASN A 200 -14.92 4.37 -0.26
N LYS A 201 -15.47 5.59 -0.10
CA LYS A 201 -16.76 5.97 -0.69
C LYS A 201 -16.81 5.67 -2.20
N ALA A 202 -15.77 6.07 -2.93
CA ALA A 202 -15.67 5.81 -4.36
C ALA A 202 -15.50 4.35 -4.77
N MET A 203 -15.05 3.49 -3.85
CA MET A 203 -14.80 2.07 -4.12
C MET A 203 -15.97 1.18 -3.73
N ILE A 204 -16.58 1.41 -2.56
CA ILE A 204 -17.56 0.49 -1.96
C ILE A 204 -18.96 1.10 -1.81
N GLU A 205 -19.10 2.43 -1.76
CA GLU A 205 -20.39 3.08 -1.47
C GLU A 205 -21.10 3.52 -2.75
N ILE A 206 -20.38 4.21 -3.65
CA ILE A 206 -20.93 4.86 -4.85
C ILE A 206 -21.24 3.86 -5.99
N PRO A 207 -20.35 2.91 -6.37
CA PRO A 207 -20.63 2.03 -7.50
C PRO A 207 -21.94 1.22 -7.38
N PRO A 208 -22.30 0.65 -6.20
CA PRO A 208 -23.59 -0.01 -6.01
C PRO A 208 -24.82 0.91 -6.15
N MET A 209 -24.71 2.21 -5.85
CA MET A 209 -25.84 3.16 -5.91
C MET A 209 -26.34 3.40 -7.34
N PHE A 210 -25.43 3.29 -8.31
CA PHE A 210 -25.69 3.58 -9.73
C PHE A 210 -25.53 2.34 -10.61
N ALA A 211 -25.58 1.16 -10.00
CA ALA A 211 -25.40 -0.11 -10.69
C ALA A 211 -26.50 -0.36 -11.73
N GLY A 212 -26.12 -0.78 -12.93
CA GLY A 212 -27.05 -1.12 -14.02
C GLY A 212 -27.73 0.08 -14.69
N GLN A 213 -27.40 1.31 -14.29
CA GLN A 213 -28.00 2.51 -14.86
C GLN A 213 -27.23 2.96 -16.12
N PRO A 214 -27.93 3.46 -17.16
CA PRO A 214 -27.28 4.02 -18.34
C PRO A 214 -26.57 5.35 -17.99
N PRO A 215 -25.52 5.71 -18.75
CA PRO A 215 -24.88 7.02 -18.63
C PRO A 215 -25.84 8.14 -19.04
N VAL A 216 -25.73 9.33 -18.44
CA VAL A 216 -26.59 10.48 -18.72
C VAL A 216 -26.08 11.36 -19.85
N ASN A 217 -24.83 11.17 -20.31
CA ASN A 217 -24.28 12.02 -21.37
C ASN A 217 -25.09 11.96 -22.67
N PRO A 218 -25.26 13.10 -23.38
CA PRO A 218 -26.09 13.18 -24.58
C PRO A 218 -25.70 12.21 -25.69
N MET A 219 -24.40 11.95 -25.86
CA MET A 219 -23.89 11.05 -26.90
C MET A 219 -24.38 9.61 -26.65
N SER A 220 -24.17 9.09 -25.45
CA SER A 220 -24.58 7.74 -25.09
C SER A 220 -26.10 7.59 -25.06
N GLN A 221 -26.83 8.62 -24.64
CA GLN A 221 -28.29 8.65 -24.70
C GLN A 221 -28.79 8.56 -26.15
N SER A 222 -28.18 9.29 -27.09
CA SER A 222 -28.53 9.18 -28.51
C SER A 222 -28.21 7.81 -29.11
N GLU A 223 -27.06 7.21 -28.76
CA GLU A 223 -26.70 5.86 -29.18
C GLU A 223 -27.67 4.80 -28.63
N GLN A 224 -28.08 4.95 -27.37
CA GLN A 224 -29.01 4.05 -26.69
C GLN A 224 -30.39 4.03 -27.36
N MET A 225 -30.84 5.16 -27.92
CA MET A 225 -32.10 5.23 -28.69
C MET A 225 -32.05 4.44 -30.00
N ILE A 226 -30.86 4.30 -30.59
CA ILE A 226 -30.65 3.58 -31.86
C ILE A 226 -30.39 2.09 -31.59
N VAL A 227 -29.50 1.79 -30.64
CA VAL A 227 -29.11 0.43 -30.26
C VAL A 227 -29.24 0.28 -28.74
N PRO A 228 -30.31 -0.36 -28.24
CA PRO A 228 -30.46 -0.59 -26.81
C PRO A 228 -29.31 -1.43 -26.25
N ARG A 229 -28.46 -0.81 -25.42
CA ARG A 229 -27.37 -1.49 -24.69
C ARG A 229 -27.78 -1.75 -23.25
N THR A 230 -27.46 -2.93 -22.75
CA THR A 230 -27.58 -3.24 -21.32
C THR A 230 -26.30 -2.84 -20.60
N TRP A 231 -26.43 -2.04 -19.55
CA TRP A 231 -25.32 -1.59 -18.72
C TRP A 231 -25.21 -2.52 -17.51
N SER A 232 -24.02 -3.03 -17.21
CA SER A 232 -23.77 -3.90 -16.06
C SER A 232 -22.85 -3.24 -15.05
N GLY A 233 -23.10 -3.45 -13.76
CA GLY A 233 -22.36 -2.78 -12.68
C GLY A 233 -22.34 -1.26 -12.85
N ALA A 234 -21.22 -0.61 -12.53
CA ALA A 234 -21.05 0.84 -12.64
C ALA A 234 -20.61 1.34 -14.03
N GLN A 235 -20.90 0.60 -15.12
CA GLN A 235 -20.45 0.96 -16.47
C GLN A 235 -20.99 2.32 -16.95
N GLY A 236 -22.26 2.66 -16.69
CA GLY A 236 -22.81 3.96 -17.07
C GLY A 236 -22.12 5.12 -16.35
N LEU A 237 -21.87 4.96 -15.04
CA LEU A 237 -21.10 5.92 -14.25
C LEU A 237 -19.66 6.08 -14.76
N ALA A 238 -18.99 4.98 -15.11
CA ALA A 238 -17.65 5.03 -15.68
C ALA A 238 -17.64 5.80 -17.01
N GLU A 239 -18.63 5.54 -17.86
CA GLU A 239 -18.76 6.18 -19.16
C GLU A 239 -18.98 7.69 -19.08
N ASP A 240 -19.78 8.16 -18.11
CA ASP A 240 -19.92 9.60 -17.87
C ASP A 240 -18.62 10.23 -17.36
N VAL A 241 -17.89 9.57 -16.46
CA VAL A 241 -16.55 10.05 -16.04
C VAL A 241 -15.62 10.19 -17.24
N ARG A 242 -15.69 9.26 -18.21
CA ARG A 242 -14.93 9.35 -19.46
C ARG A 242 -15.37 10.54 -20.31
N TYR A 243 -16.68 10.65 -20.58
CA TYR A 243 -17.26 11.67 -21.44
C TYR A 243 -17.03 13.09 -20.92
N TYR A 244 -17.40 13.36 -19.65
CA TYR A 244 -17.22 14.69 -19.07
C TYR A 244 -15.75 15.00 -18.82
N GLY A 245 -14.92 13.97 -18.61
CA GLY A 245 -13.46 14.11 -18.59
C GLY A 245 -12.88 14.56 -19.93
N GLU A 246 -13.38 14.04 -21.05
CA GLU A 246 -13.01 14.49 -22.40
C GLU A 246 -13.47 15.93 -22.64
N TRP A 247 -14.71 16.26 -22.26
CA TRP A 247 -15.21 17.64 -22.30
C TRP A 247 -14.33 18.62 -21.50
N MET A 248 -13.95 18.26 -20.26
CA MET A 248 -13.05 19.08 -19.44
C MET A 248 -11.68 19.28 -20.10
N ARG A 249 -11.15 18.26 -20.79
CA ARG A 249 -9.88 18.38 -21.53
C ARG A 249 -9.99 19.43 -22.62
N ASP A 250 -11.05 19.39 -23.41
CA ASP A 250 -11.23 20.29 -24.55
C ASP A 250 -11.47 21.73 -24.08
N GLU A 251 -12.27 21.90 -23.04
CA GLU A 251 -12.52 23.20 -22.43
C GLU A 251 -11.27 23.78 -21.75
N ALA A 252 -10.47 22.95 -21.06
CA ALA A 252 -9.17 23.37 -20.53
C ALA A 252 -8.23 23.75 -21.68
N HIS A 253 -8.17 22.99 -22.77
CA HIS A 253 -7.33 23.34 -23.92
C HIS A 253 -7.75 24.67 -24.54
N ARG A 254 -9.05 25.00 -24.58
CA ARG A 254 -9.56 26.30 -25.02
C ARG A 254 -9.06 27.44 -24.11
N ARG A 255 -9.04 27.24 -22.79
CA ARG A 255 -8.65 28.26 -21.80
C ARG A 255 -7.12 28.46 -21.72
N ILE A 256 -6.37 27.35 -21.68
CA ILE A 256 -4.93 27.36 -21.33
C ILE A 256 -4.03 26.64 -22.34
N GLY A 257 -4.56 26.15 -23.47
CA GLY A 257 -3.79 25.41 -24.48
C GLY A 257 -2.65 26.23 -25.10
N HIS A 258 -2.78 27.57 -25.13
CA HIS A 258 -1.73 28.48 -25.60
C HIS A 258 -0.45 28.43 -24.73
N LEU A 259 -0.53 27.97 -23.47
CA LEU A 259 0.62 27.76 -22.58
C LEU A 259 1.41 26.47 -22.90
N TYR A 260 0.86 25.63 -23.78
CA TYR A 260 1.40 24.34 -24.19
C TYR A 260 1.57 24.29 -25.71
N PRO A 261 2.40 25.19 -26.30
CA PRO A 261 2.58 25.26 -27.73
C PRO A 261 3.21 23.97 -28.28
N LYS A 262 2.95 23.72 -29.57
CA LYS A 262 3.74 22.76 -30.35
C LYS A 262 5.08 23.38 -30.73
N ILE A 263 5.99 22.54 -31.21
CA ILE A 263 7.30 22.98 -31.72
C ILE A 263 7.45 22.57 -33.18
N GLU A 264 7.70 23.55 -34.04
CA GLU A 264 7.97 23.31 -35.45
C GLU A 264 9.44 22.90 -35.63
N ILE A 265 9.69 21.88 -36.44
CA ILE A 265 11.06 21.48 -36.79
C ILE A 265 11.49 22.23 -38.04
N THR A 266 12.53 23.05 -37.90
CA THR A 266 13.05 23.90 -38.98
C THR A 266 14.28 23.28 -39.67
N GLN A 267 14.63 23.80 -40.84
CA GLN A 267 15.81 23.33 -41.59
C GLN A 267 17.12 23.64 -40.86
N GLU A 268 17.16 24.72 -40.07
CA GLU A 268 18.33 25.09 -39.26
C GLU A 268 18.59 24.05 -38.17
N MET A 269 17.55 23.50 -37.55
CA MET A 269 17.71 22.45 -36.53
C MET A 269 18.38 21.19 -37.10
N VAL A 270 18.09 20.83 -38.35
CA VAL A 270 18.68 19.66 -39.02
C VAL A 270 20.19 19.78 -39.18
N GLN A 271 20.72 20.99 -39.38
CA GLN A 271 22.16 21.19 -39.62
C GLN A 271 23.02 20.61 -38.49
N GLU A 272 22.60 20.76 -37.24
CA GLU A 272 23.27 20.15 -36.07
C GLU A 272 22.66 18.80 -35.68
N ARG A 273 21.46 18.46 -36.16
CA ARG A 273 20.70 17.25 -35.79
C ARG A 273 20.06 16.58 -37.02
N PRO A 274 20.84 15.85 -37.85
CA PRO A 274 20.32 15.17 -39.04
C PRO A 274 19.21 14.15 -38.78
N ASP A 275 19.07 13.67 -37.53
CA ASP A 275 17.97 12.80 -37.12
C ASP A 275 16.59 13.49 -37.14
N LEU A 276 16.55 14.82 -37.26
CA LEU A 276 15.34 15.63 -37.35
C LEU A 276 14.81 15.80 -38.78
N GLU A 277 15.59 15.46 -39.82
CA GLU A 277 15.21 15.58 -41.23
C GLU A 277 13.79 15.04 -41.54
N PRO A 278 13.34 13.89 -41.00
CA PRO A 278 12.00 13.39 -41.29
C PRO A 278 10.85 14.26 -40.77
N TYR A 279 11.13 15.25 -39.91
CA TYR A 279 10.14 16.07 -39.23
C TYR A 279 10.11 17.52 -39.74
N VAL A 280 10.96 17.92 -40.67
CA VAL A 280 11.02 19.30 -41.18
C VAL A 280 9.65 19.79 -41.64
N GLY A 281 9.25 20.97 -41.17
CA GLY A 281 7.95 21.60 -41.45
C GLY A 281 6.78 20.99 -40.67
N GLN A 282 7.01 20.02 -39.79
CA GLN A 282 5.98 19.46 -38.91
C GLN A 282 5.97 20.18 -37.55
N GLU A 283 4.76 20.42 -37.03
CA GLU A 283 4.55 20.83 -35.65
C GLU A 283 4.41 19.61 -34.73
N LEU A 284 5.43 19.36 -33.90
CA LEU A 284 5.42 18.25 -32.95
C LEU A 284 4.80 18.65 -31.62
N THR A 285 3.97 17.77 -31.07
CA THR A 285 3.41 17.94 -29.73
C THR A 285 4.49 17.73 -28.67
N ILE A 286 4.68 18.72 -27.80
CA ILE A 286 5.60 18.61 -26.66
C ILE A 286 4.99 17.69 -25.60
N ILE A 287 5.78 16.74 -25.11
CA ILE A 287 5.43 15.79 -24.04
C ILE A 287 5.83 16.36 -22.68
N ALA A 288 7.05 16.87 -22.59
CA ALA A 288 7.61 17.35 -21.34
C ALA A 288 8.73 18.35 -21.56
N TRP A 289 8.87 19.27 -20.60
CA TRP A 289 10.03 20.13 -20.44
C TRP A 289 10.89 19.60 -19.31
N LEU A 290 12.17 19.39 -19.56
CA LEU A 290 13.11 18.84 -18.59
C LEU A 290 13.96 19.98 -18.01
N TRP A 291 13.97 20.09 -16.69
CA TRP A 291 14.56 21.20 -15.98
C TRP A 291 15.59 20.71 -14.96
N ALA A 292 16.62 21.51 -14.71
CA ALA A 292 17.50 21.39 -13.55
C ALA A 292 17.27 22.55 -12.60
N ARG A 293 17.23 22.29 -11.30
CA ARG A 293 17.28 23.35 -10.28
C ARG A 293 18.65 24.03 -10.31
N THR A 294 18.71 25.30 -9.95
CA THR A 294 19.96 26.08 -9.94
C THR A 294 20.19 26.75 -8.59
N VAL A 295 21.45 27.02 -8.27
CA VAL A 295 21.88 27.84 -7.11
C VAL A 295 23.00 28.76 -7.54
N LYS A 296 23.33 29.79 -6.76
CA LYS A 296 24.53 30.60 -7.04
C LYS A 296 25.81 29.78 -6.89
N SER A 297 26.84 30.14 -7.65
CA SER A 297 28.15 29.49 -7.53
C SER A 297 28.82 29.88 -6.21
N PRO A 298 29.38 28.92 -5.42
CA PRO A 298 30.16 29.24 -4.23
C PRO A 298 31.50 29.89 -4.58
N ASN A 299 31.94 29.81 -5.85
CA ASN A 299 33.15 30.46 -6.31
C ASN A 299 32.88 31.97 -6.54
N PRO A 300 33.60 32.88 -5.85
CA PRO A 300 33.39 34.33 -5.99
C PRO A 300 33.45 34.86 -7.42
N ALA A 301 34.24 34.25 -8.31
CA ALA A 301 34.36 34.68 -9.71
C ALA A 301 33.06 34.53 -10.51
N TYR A 302 32.16 33.65 -10.06
CA TYR A 302 30.90 33.28 -10.70
C TYR A 302 29.69 33.48 -9.78
N ARG A 303 29.82 34.29 -8.72
CA ARG A 303 28.82 34.38 -7.63
C ARG A 303 27.42 34.79 -8.08
N ASP A 304 27.31 35.50 -9.20
CA ASP A 304 26.04 36.02 -9.71
C ASP A 304 25.35 35.05 -10.67
N ILE A 305 26.03 33.95 -11.04
CA ILE A 305 25.56 32.99 -12.04
C ILE A 305 24.86 31.83 -11.35
N ASP A 306 23.68 31.51 -11.85
CA ASP A 306 22.90 30.34 -11.44
C ASP A 306 23.46 29.08 -12.10
N VAL A 307 24.02 28.17 -11.31
CA VAL A 307 24.63 26.94 -11.80
C VAL A 307 23.71 25.74 -11.59
N PRO A 308 23.62 24.81 -12.57
CA PRO A 308 22.63 23.74 -12.56
C PRO A 308 23.03 22.59 -11.65
N LEU A 309 22.11 22.13 -10.81
CA LEU A 309 22.22 20.95 -9.95
C LEU A 309 21.70 19.71 -10.69
N ALA A 310 22.37 19.33 -11.79
CA ALA A 310 21.96 18.19 -12.60
C ALA A 310 22.37 16.85 -12.00
N TYR A 311 21.42 15.94 -11.72
CA TYR A 311 21.74 14.56 -11.27
C TYR A 311 22.12 13.62 -12.42
N THR A 312 21.75 13.97 -13.65
CA THR A 312 22.08 13.25 -14.87
C THR A 312 21.93 14.19 -16.06
N PHE A 313 22.72 13.97 -17.10
CA PHE A 313 22.53 14.59 -18.42
C PHE A 313 21.93 13.61 -19.45
N MET A 314 21.69 12.34 -19.07
CA MET A 314 21.11 11.36 -19.98
C MET A 314 19.61 11.59 -20.17
N LEU A 315 19.18 11.74 -21.43
CA LEU A 315 17.77 11.89 -21.82
C LEU A 315 17.15 10.55 -22.25
N SER A 316 17.95 9.70 -22.89
CA SER A 316 17.58 8.34 -23.29
C SER A 316 18.77 7.40 -23.10
N THR A 317 18.52 6.25 -22.48
CA THR A 317 19.52 5.18 -22.32
C THR A 317 19.14 3.92 -23.10
N LYS A 318 18.19 4.01 -24.05
CA LYS A 318 17.82 2.87 -24.89
C LYS A 318 18.90 2.63 -25.92
N LYS A 319 19.33 1.37 -26.05
CA LYS A 319 20.37 0.95 -26.99
C LYS A 319 20.01 1.36 -28.42
N GLY A 320 20.90 2.07 -29.11
CA GLY A 320 20.71 2.58 -30.47
C GLY A 320 19.81 3.82 -30.57
N LYS A 321 19.36 4.37 -29.44
CA LYS A 321 18.58 5.61 -29.32
C LYS A 321 19.06 6.43 -28.13
N GLU A 322 20.35 6.36 -27.83
CA GLU A 322 20.98 7.13 -26.78
C GLU A 322 20.91 8.62 -27.12
N THR A 323 20.61 9.43 -26.11
CA THR A 323 20.50 10.89 -26.28
C THR A 323 20.85 11.55 -24.95
N TYR A 324 21.63 12.62 -25.00
CA TYR A 324 22.12 13.30 -23.81
C TYR A 324 22.18 14.82 -24.01
N VAL A 325 22.28 15.53 -22.87
CA VAL A 325 22.51 16.96 -22.81
C VAL A 325 24.01 17.22 -22.66
N GLU A 326 24.56 18.06 -23.53
CA GLU A 326 25.93 18.55 -23.48
C GLU A 326 25.92 20.01 -23.00
N PRO A 327 26.47 20.31 -21.80
CA PRO A 327 26.68 21.69 -21.40
C PRO A 327 27.79 22.33 -22.23
N VAL A 328 27.50 23.47 -22.85
CA VAL A 328 28.47 24.29 -23.59
C VAL A 328 28.75 25.55 -22.79
N ILE A 329 30.02 25.77 -22.44
CA ILE A 329 30.46 26.89 -21.60
C ILE A 329 31.15 27.93 -22.48
N ASN A 330 30.65 29.17 -22.42
CA ASN A 330 31.19 30.32 -23.14
C ASN A 330 31.54 31.43 -22.13
N GLY A 331 32.77 31.40 -21.62
CA GLY A 331 33.23 32.34 -20.59
C GLY A 331 32.44 32.19 -19.29
N LYS A 332 31.61 33.19 -18.97
CA LYS A 332 30.75 33.21 -17.77
C LYS A 332 29.33 32.69 -18.01
N GLU A 333 29.00 32.31 -19.24
CA GLU A 333 27.67 31.80 -19.60
C GLU A 333 27.74 30.32 -19.95
N TYR A 334 26.61 29.62 -19.82
CA TYR A 334 26.45 28.26 -20.31
C TYR A 334 25.10 28.05 -20.98
N SER A 335 25.07 27.13 -21.93
CA SER A 335 23.88 26.64 -22.61
C SER A 335 23.86 25.12 -22.65
N PHE A 336 22.71 24.54 -22.97
CA PHE A 336 22.55 23.11 -23.10
C PHE A 336 22.24 22.74 -24.55
N LYS A 337 23.10 21.92 -25.15
CA LYS A 337 22.88 21.32 -26.47
C LYS A 337 22.42 19.87 -26.30
N VAL A 338 21.50 19.42 -27.15
CA VAL A 338 21.08 18.02 -27.17
C VAL A 338 21.84 17.27 -28.27
N LYS A 339 22.46 16.14 -27.89
CA LYS A 339 23.25 15.29 -28.78
C LYS A 339 22.68 13.88 -28.82
N VAL A 340 22.68 13.27 -30.02
CA VAL A 340 22.24 11.88 -30.25
C VAL A 340 23.45 10.98 -30.35
N GLY A 341 23.34 9.78 -29.76
CA GLY A 341 24.41 8.80 -29.67
C GLY A 341 24.97 8.66 -28.27
N VAL A 342 26.07 7.90 -28.17
CA VAL A 342 26.74 7.64 -26.90
C VAL A 342 27.63 8.85 -26.56
N PRO A 343 27.50 9.44 -25.36
CA PRO A 343 28.36 10.55 -24.95
C PRO A 343 29.84 10.11 -24.88
N PRO A 344 30.80 10.99 -25.22
CA PRO A 344 32.23 10.70 -25.11
C PRO A 344 32.65 10.28 -23.69
N ASP A 345 32.12 10.98 -22.68
CA ASP A 345 32.24 10.60 -21.26
C ASP A 345 30.88 10.16 -20.72
N LEU A 346 30.64 8.85 -20.80
CA LEU A 346 29.39 8.25 -20.35
C LEU A 346 29.18 8.34 -18.83
N GLU A 347 30.23 8.27 -18.03
CA GLU A 347 30.10 8.31 -16.58
C GLU A 347 29.77 9.73 -16.10
N ARG A 348 30.38 10.75 -16.71
CA ARG A 348 29.98 12.16 -16.52
C ARG A 348 28.54 12.40 -16.94
N ALA A 349 28.12 11.92 -18.11
CA ALA A 349 26.74 12.10 -18.57
C ALA A 349 25.73 11.41 -17.65
N LYS A 350 26.03 10.20 -17.14
CA LYS A 350 25.18 9.49 -16.18
C LYS A 350 25.01 10.23 -14.87
N ARG A 351 26.09 10.78 -14.30
CA ARG A 351 26.06 11.48 -13.00
C ARG A 351 25.69 12.96 -13.09
N GLY A 352 25.66 13.55 -14.28
CA GLY A 352 25.47 14.99 -14.43
C GLY A 352 26.55 15.76 -13.66
N THR A 353 26.14 16.80 -12.93
CA THR A 353 26.97 17.54 -11.96
C THR A 353 27.05 16.88 -10.58
N LYS A 354 26.47 15.70 -10.38
CA LYS A 354 26.47 15.02 -9.07
C LYS A 354 27.86 14.49 -8.72
N LEU A 355 28.26 14.72 -7.46
CA LEU A 355 29.52 14.19 -6.91
C LEU A 355 29.31 12.95 -6.04
N SER A 356 28.29 12.93 -5.18
CA SER A 356 28.06 11.84 -4.24
C SER A 356 26.59 11.74 -3.81
N ARG A 357 26.27 10.80 -2.90
CA ARG A 357 24.93 10.68 -2.31
C ARG A 357 24.58 11.96 -1.52
N GLY A 358 23.28 12.30 -1.46
CA GLY A 358 22.81 13.49 -0.74
C GLY A 358 22.75 14.71 -1.66
N ALA A 359 22.95 15.91 -1.13
CA ALA A 359 22.89 17.18 -1.87
C ALA A 359 24.29 17.70 -2.23
N ASN A 360 25.14 16.89 -2.88
CA ASN A 360 26.50 17.29 -3.24
C ASN A 360 26.67 17.35 -4.77
N PHE A 361 27.15 18.48 -5.27
CA PHE A 361 27.28 18.76 -6.70
C PHE A 361 28.60 19.46 -7.02
N GLU A 362 28.92 19.55 -8.30
CA GLU A 362 30.06 20.27 -8.84
C GLU A 362 29.55 21.48 -9.61
N CYS A 363 30.14 22.66 -9.36
CA CYS A 363 29.86 23.83 -10.15
C CYS A 363 30.30 23.60 -11.59
N LEU A 364 29.35 23.65 -12.53
CA LEU A 364 29.61 23.39 -13.95
C LEU A 364 30.67 24.33 -14.54
N LEU A 365 30.77 25.57 -14.06
CA LEU A 365 31.69 26.59 -14.56
C LEU A 365 33.06 26.56 -13.91
N SER A 366 33.13 26.34 -12.59
CA SER A 366 34.38 26.47 -11.82
C SER A 366 34.99 25.14 -11.39
N GLY A 367 34.26 24.03 -11.47
CA GLY A 367 34.65 22.73 -10.92
C GLY A 367 34.62 22.65 -9.39
N VAL A 368 34.31 23.75 -8.70
CA VAL A 368 34.28 23.79 -7.23
C VAL A 368 33.11 22.96 -6.71
N PRO A 369 33.30 22.11 -5.68
CA PRO A 369 32.21 21.41 -5.02
C PRO A 369 31.19 22.38 -4.40
N ILE A 370 29.92 22.06 -4.59
CA ILE A 370 28.77 22.71 -3.96
C ILE A 370 28.19 21.71 -2.96
N ASP A 371 28.43 21.94 -1.68
CA ASP A 371 27.96 21.07 -0.62
C ASP A 371 26.47 21.26 -0.29
N GLY A 372 25.93 20.31 0.47
CA GLY A 372 24.51 20.27 0.79
C GLY A 372 24.04 21.37 1.74
N ASP A 373 24.92 21.94 2.57
CA ASP A 373 24.53 22.99 3.50
C ASP A 373 24.50 24.34 2.80
N TYR A 374 25.43 24.60 1.88
CA TYR A 374 25.37 25.74 0.98
C TYR A 374 24.10 25.73 0.12
N ILE A 375 23.71 24.58 -0.46
CA ILE A 375 22.48 24.47 -1.25
C ILE A 375 21.23 24.76 -0.39
N LYS A 376 21.21 24.33 0.87
CA LYS A 376 20.12 24.66 1.79
C LYS A 376 20.10 26.15 2.12
N GLN A 377 21.26 26.76 2.36
CA GLN A 377 21.36 28.21 2.60
C GLN A 377 20.84 29.02 1.40
N GLU A 378 21.21 28.64 0.17
CA GLU A 378 20.68 29.26 -1.05
C GLU A 378 19.16 29.06 -1.18
N GLY A 379 18.66 27.88 -0.87
CA GLY A 379 17.22 27.59 -0.85
C GLY A 379 16.46 28.42 0.20
N GLN A 380 16.94 28.45 1.44
CA GLN A 380 16.37 29.23 2.54
C GLN A 380 16.42 30.73 2.29
N ALA A 381 17.38 31.20 1.49
CA ALA A 381 17.44 32.59 1.06
C ALA A 381 16.65 32.87 -0.23
N HIS A 382 15.82 31.91 -0.68
CA HIS A 382 15.00 31.97 -1.89
C HIS A 382 15.80 32.29 -3.17
N ARG A 383 17.05 31.84 -3.25
CA ARG A 383 17.94 32.00 -4.42
C ARG A 383 18.03 30.74 -5.29
N MET A 384 17.22 29.72 -5.01
CA MET A 384 17.16 28.53 -5.85
C MET A 384 16.30 28.80 -7.08
N GLY A 385 16.88 28.64 -8.28
CA GLY A 385 16.19 28.84 -9.55
C GLY A 385 15.95 27.54 -10.31
N SER A 386 15.67 27.66 -11.61
CA SER A 386 15.56 26.54 -12.55
C SER A 386 16.06 26.94 -13.94
N ARG A 387 16.63 25.97 -14.66
CA ARG A 387 17.11 26.14 -16.04
C ARG A 387 16.65 24.96 -16.89
N MET A 388 16.08 25.22 -18.07
CA MET A 388 15.63 24.15 -18.94
C MET A 388 16.83 23.44 -19.57
N MET A 389 16.82 22.12 -19.54
CA MET A 389 17.87 21.27 -20.11
C MET A 389 17.52 20.75 -21.50
N ALA A 390 16.25 20.38 -21.72
CA ALA A 390 15.77 19.83 -22.98
C ALA A 390 14.24 19.87 -23.07
N ILE A 391 13.73 19.84 -24.31
CA ILE A 391 12.32 19.62 -24.64
C ILE A 391 12.17 18.20 -25.18
N VAL A 392 11.13 17.48 -24.76
CA VAL A 392 10.79 16.15 -25.28
C VAL A 392 9.50 16.26 -26.09
N ALA A 393 9.53 15.86 -27.36
CA ALA A 393 8.39 15.89 -28.27
C ALA A 393 8.01 14.50 -28.80
N GLU A 394 6.78 14.38 -29.29
CA GLU A 394 6.26 13.19 -29.96
C GLU A 394 6.88 13.04 -31.36
N GLY A 395 7.46 11.88 -31.65
CA GLY A 395 7.91 11.51 -33.01
C GLY A 395 7.24 10.23 -33.49
N HIS A 396 7.31 9.95 -34.79
CA HIS A 396 6.61 8.82 -35.43
C HIS A 396 7.00 7.45 -34.85
N ARG A 397 8.27 7.27 -34.44
CA ARG A 397 8.83 5.99 -33.93
C ARG A 397 9.58 6.14 -32.60
N GLY A 398 9.29 7.20 -31.83
CA GLY A 398 9.99 7.44 -30.58
C GLY A 398 9.76 8.82 -29.96
N ARG A 399 10.71 9.21 -29.12
CA ARG A 399 10.78 10.56 -28.55
C ARG A 399 11.80 11.36 -29.34
N VAL A 400 11.46 12.59 -29.67
CA VAL A 400 12.38 13.57 -30.22
C VAL A 400 12.83 14.46 -29.07
N TYR A 401 14.13 14.70 -28.96
CA TYR A 401 14.72 15.55 -27.93
C TYR A 401 15.32 16.78 -28.58
N LEU A 402 14.88 17.96 -28.13
CA LEU A 402 15.19 19.26 -28.71
C LEU A 402 15.88 20.14 -27.68
N MET A 403 16.65 21.10 -28.17
CA MET A 403 17.31 22.09 -27.32
C MET A 403 16.27 23.02 -26.68
N PRO A 404 16.58 23.64 -25.53
CA PRO A 404 15.72 24.66 -24.95
C PRO A 404 15.54 25.85 -25.90
N GLU A 405 14.31 26.35 -26.03
CA GLU A 405 13.99 27.60 -26.74
C GLU A 405 13.43 28.62 -25.75
N GLY A 406 13.84 29.89 -25.85
CA GLY A 406 13.45 30.93 -24.89
C GLY A 406 11.93 31.10 -24.73
N ARG A 407 11.14 30.89 -25.78
CA ARG A 407 9.67 30.93 -25.75
C ARG A 407 9.06 29.89 -24.80
N SER A 408 9.68 28.71 -24.73
CA SER A 408 9.24 27.62 -23.84
C SER A 408 9.60 27.88 -22.38
N GLU A 409 10.73 28.56 -22.11
CA GLU A 409 11.07 29.00 -20.75
C GLU A 409 10.11 30.09 -20.26
N ASN A 410 9.81 31.07 -21.12
CA ASN A 410 8.89 32.17 -20.80
C ASN A 410 7.47 31.71 -20.48
N SER A 411 6.92 30.77 -21.26
CA SER A 411 5.56 30.24 -21.05
C SER A 411 5.37 29.58 -19.67
N ALA A 412 6.45 29.10 -19.04
CA ALA A 412 6.41 28.53 -17.70
C ALA A 412 6.38 29.59 -16.58
N GLN A 413 6.86 30.82 -16.87
CA GLN A 413 7.03 31.92 -15.92
C GLN A 413 5.97 33.03 -16.06
N GLU A 414 5.39 33.22 -17.25
CA GLU A 414 4.49 34.35 -17.58
C GLU A 414 3.05 34.22 -17.03
N THR A 415 2.74 33.15 -16.30
CA THR A 415 1.38 32.91 -15.78
C THR A 415 1.28 33.26 -14.31
N ASN A 416 0.17 33.86 -13.89
CA ASN A 416 -0.16 34.05 -12.48
C ASN A 416 -1.48 33.34 -12.17
N PRO A 417 -1.49 32.23 -11.42
CA PRO A 417 -2.72 31.53 -11.08
C PRO A 417 -3.59 32.39 -10.15
N ASN A 418 -4.91 32.40 -10.39
CA ASN A 418 -5.86 33.18 -9.57
C ASN A 418 -5.94 32.70 -8.12
N TRP A 419 -5.60 31.43 -7.87
CA TRP A 419 -5.59 30.81 -6.56
C TRP A 419 -4.44 29.80 -6.47
N LYS A 420 -3.90 29.58 -5.27
CA LYS A 420 -2.90 28.54 -5.00
C LYS A 420 -3.03 28.01 -3.56
N PRO A 421 -2.61 26.76 -3.29
CA PRO A 421 -2.66 26.21 -1.94
C PRO A 421 -1.59 26.83 -1.04
N GLU A 422 -2.02 27.51 0.03
CA GLU A 422 -1.14 28.21 0.99
C GLU A 422 -0.71 27.35 2.19
N ASN A 423 -1.24 26.12 2.29
CA ASN A 423 -0.91 25.19 3.35
C ASN A 423 0.61 24.91 3.39
N SER A 424 1.19 24.99 4.59
CA SER A 424 2.62 24.75 4.80
C SER A 424 3.00 23.27 4.68
N LEU A 425 4.19 23.02 4.15
CA LEU A 425 4.86 21.72 4.16
C LEU A 425 5.50 21.46 5.52
N VAL A 426 5.35 20.25 6.04
CA VAL A 426 5.94 19.86 7.34
C VAL A 426 7.41 19.49 7.16
N GLY A 427 8.33 20.42 7.46
CA GLY A 427 9.76 20.30 7.16
C GLY A 427 10.59 19.32 8.01
N LYS A 428 9.98 18.51 8.88
CA LYS A 428 10.72 17.67 9.87
C LYS A 428 10.44 16.18 9.83
N CYS A 429 9.60 15.69 8.92
CA CYS A 429 9.53 14.26 8.64
C CYS A 429 9.46 13.96 7.15
N ARG A 430 10.54 13.35 6.65
CA ARG A 430 10.65 12.70 5.34
C ARG A 430 10.65 13.64 4.13
N ASP A 431 10.08 14.83 4.29
CA ASP A 431 10.03 15.88 3.28
C ASP A 431 10.94 17.03 3.74
N GLN A 432 12.19 16.99 3.28
CA GLN A 432 13.21 18.02 3.59
C GLN A 432 13.07 19.25 2.69
N LEU A 433 11.94 19.38 2.00
CA LEU A 433 11.70 20.42 0.98
C LEU A 433 11.74 21.84 1.55
N PRO A 434 11.24 22.12 2.77
CA PRO A 434 11.40 23.44 3.39
C PRO A 434 12.85 23.87 3.61
N LEU A 435 13.79 22.91 3.76
CA LEU A 435 15.22 23.25 3.83
C LEU A 435 15.77 23.78 2.50
N TYR A 436 15.01 23.68 1.42
CA TYR A 436 15.36 24.14 0.09
C TYR A 436 14.47 25.32 -0.37
N GLY A 437 13.76 25.98 0.56
CA GLY A 437 12.92 27.15 0.26
C GLY A 437 11.53 26.84 -0.29
N MET A 438 11.10 25.57 -0.28
CA MET A 438 9.73 25.17 -0.62
C MET A 438 8.93 25.01 0.67
N GLU A 439 8.17 26.04 1.04
CA GLU A 439 7.52 26.14 2.34
C GLU A 439 6.04 25.75 2.31
N THR A 440 5.40 25.86 1.15
CA THR A 440 3.98 25.58 0.93
C THR A 440 3.76 24.52 -0.15
N PHE A 441 2.58 23.92 -0.20
CA PHE A 441 2.23 22.99 -1.27
C PHE A 441 2.24 23.65 -2.65
N ALA A 442 1.99 24.96 -2.76
CA ALA A 442 2.09 25.69 -4.03
C ALA A 442 3.52 25.70 -4.59
N ASP A 443 4.54 25.70 -3.72
CA ASP A 443 5.96 25.72 -4.12
C ASP A 443 6.42 24.38 -4.76
N LEU A 444 5.54 23.37 -4.78
CA LEU A 444 5.78 22.10 -5.46
C LEU A 444 5.41 22.14 -6.95
N PHE A 445 4.99 23.27 -7.49
CA PHE A 445 4.46 23.41 -8.85
C PHE A 445 5.04 24.65 -9.55
N THR A 446 5.25 24.57 -10.87
CA THR A 446 5.50 25.79 -11.68
C THR A 446 4.22 26.64 -11.74
N SER A 447 4.35 27.93 -12.07
CA SER A 447 3.17 28.78 -12.29
C SER A 447 2.24 28.24 -13.38
N ARG A 448 2.82 27.68 -14.45
CA ARG A 448 2.05 27.01 -15.51
C ARG A 448 1.33 25.75 -15.01
N GLN A 449 1.99 24.91 -14.21
CA GLN A 449 1.36 23.73 -13.59
C GLN A 449 0.23 24.13 -12.64
N LEU A 450 0.42 25.16 -11.82
CA LEU A 450 -0.64 25.70 -10.96
C LEU A 450 -1.84 26.20 -11.78
N THR A 451 -1.58 26.94 -12.86
CA THR A 451 -2.63 27.42 -13.77
C THR A 451 -3.41 26.26 -14.39
N ALA A 452 -2.73 25.17 -14.76
CA ALA A 452 -3.39 23.97 -15.25
C ALA A 452 -4.23 23.26 -14.18
N LEU A 453 -3.66 22.98 -13.00
CA LEU A 453 -4.36 22.29 -11.92
C LEU A 453 -5.59 23.07 -11.44
N THR A 454 -5.46 24.40 -11.30
CA THR A 454 -6.58 25.28 -10.93
C THR A 454 -7.66 25.30 -12.01
N THR A 455 -7.29 25.41 -13.29
CA THR A 455 -8.27 25.34 -14.39
C THR A 455 -9.05 24.02 -14.38
N PHE A 456 -8.37 22.88 -14.24
CA PHE A 456 -9.06 21.58 -14.17
C PHE A 456 -9.89 21.43 -12.89
N SER A 457 -9.42 21.97 -11.76
CA SER A 457 -10.16 21.97 -10.50
C SER A 457 -11.46 22.78 -10.60
N ASP A 458 -11.41 23.99 -11.16
CA ASP A 458 -12.57 24.87 -11.33
C ASP A 458 -13.60 24.26 -12.28
N LEU A 459 -13.12 23.61 -13.35
CA LEU A 459 -13.97 22.92 -14.33
C LEU A 459 -14.80 21.78 -13.73
N ILE A 460 -14.44 21.23 -12.56
CA ILE A 460 -15.27 20.20 -11.90
C ILE A 460 -16.61 20.79 -11.45
N GLY A 461 -16.62 22.03 -10.92
CA GLY A 461 -17.86 22.70 -10.55
C GLY A 461 -18.80 22.88 -11.75
N GLU A 462 -18.22 23.33 -12.88
CA GLU A 462 -18.95 23.46 -14.15
C GLU A 462 -19.43 22.10 -14.68
N ALA A 463 -18.59 21.05 -14.57
CA ALA A 463 -18.94 19.69 -14.95
C ALA A 463 -20.15 19.20 -14.14
N ILE A 464 -20.14 19.36 -12.80
CA ILE A 464 -21.26 18.93 -11.94
C ILE A 464 -22.57 19.59 -12.37
N VAL A 465 -22.56 20.89 -12.68
CA VAL A 465 -23.75 21.61 -13.17
C VAL A 465 -24.24 21.03 -14.50
N ARG A 466 -23.33 20.81 -15.45
CA ARG A 466 -23.65 20.22 -16.76
C ARG A 466 -24.19 18.80 -16.63
N ILE A 467 -23.54 17.95 -15.82
CA ILE A 467 -23.95 16.57 -15.58
C ILE A 467 -25.34 16.53 -14.94
N LYS A 468 -25.64 17.44 -13.99
CA LYS A 468 -26.97 17.52 -13.39
C LYS A 468 -28.02 17.83 -14.45
N HIS A 469 -27.77 18.81 -15.32
CA HIS A 469 -28.69 19.15 -16.41
C HIS A 469 -28.93 17.95 -17.33
N ASP A 470 -27.87 17.25 -17.74
CA ASP A 470 -27.97 16.10 -18.63
C ASP A 470 -28.63 14.89 -17.94
N ALA A 471 -28.44 14.74 -16.63
CA ALA A 471 -29.16 13.76 -15.81
C ALA A 471 -30.68 14.02 -15.78
N ILE A 472 -31.10 15.27 -15.65
CA ILE A 472 -32.52 15.64 -15.71
C ILE A 472 -33.08 15.38 -17.12
N ALA A 473 -32.33 15.78 -18.16
CA ALA A 473 -32.74 15.59 -19.55
C ALA A 473 -32.87 14.10 -19.94
N SER A 474 -32.07 13.22 -19.32
CA SER A 474 -32.17 11.77 -19.49
C SER A 474 -33.28 11.11 -18.65
N GLY A 475 -34.07 11.90 -17.92
CA GLY A 475 -35.24 11.43 -17.16
C GLY A 475 -34.96 11.03 -15.70
N ARG A 476 -33.81 11.39 -15.14
CA ARG A 476 -33.52 11.19 -13.71
C ARG A 476 -34.25 12.25 -12.86
N GLU A 477 -34.80 11.82 -11.73
CA GLU A 477 -35.48 12.71 -10.78
C GLU A 477 -34.54 13.81 -10.25
N ASP A 478 -35.03 15.05 -10.21
CA ASP A 478 -34.36 16.16 -9.51
C ASP A 478 -34.94 16.35 -8.11
N ASP A 479 -34.50 15.49 -7.20
CA ASP A 479 -34.86 15.52 -5.78
C ASP A 479 -34.11 16.61 -4.98
N GLY A 480 -33.13 17.28 -5.61
CA GLY A 480 -32.24 18.24 -4.96
C GLY A 480 -31.33 17.64 -3.87
N GLN A 481 -31.36 16.32 -3.66
CA GLN A 481 -30.65 15.68 -2.55
C GLN A 481 -29.19 15.39 -2.91
N PRO A 482 -28.24 15.70 -2.02
CA PRO A 482 -26.83 15.51 -2.28
C PRO A 482 -26.42 14.04 -2.13
N LEU A 483 -25.30 13.68 -2.76
CA LEU A 483 -24.70 12.35 -2.70
C LEU A 483 -24.40 11.90 -1.28
N ARG A 484 -23.99 12.82 -0.40
CA ARG A 484 -23.67 12.54 1.01
C ARG A 484 -24.87 11.98 1.81
N ASP A 485 -26.09 12.28 1.37
CA ASP A 485 -27.33 11.83 2.02
C ASP A 485 -27.82 10.50 1.42
N ASN A 486 -26.98 9.84 0.63
CA ASN A 486 -27.25 8.55 -0.03
C ASN A 486 -28.34 8.60 -1.11
N ALA A 487 -28.66 9.78 -1.62
CA ALA A 487 -29.62 9.96 -2.71
C ALA A 487 -29.09 9.43 -4.05
N THR A 488 -29.99 9.19 -4.99
CA THR A 488 -29.68 8.69 -6.35
C THR A 488 -30.23 9.57 -7.47
N GLY A 489 -30.87 10.70 -7.14
CA GLY A 489 -31.34 11.69 -8.10
C GLY A 489 -30.22 12.41 -8.87
N ALA A 490 -30.61 13.36 -9.72
CA ALA A 490 -29.73 14.09 -10.63
C ALA A 490 -28.57 14.80 -9.90
N THR A 491 -28.85 15.39 -8.74
CA THR A 491 -27.84 16.08 -7.94
C THR A 491 -26.79 15.10 -7.40
N ALA A 492 -27.21 13.99 -6.81
CA ALA A 492 -26.29 12.96 -6.29
C ALA A 492 -25.46 12.30 -7.40
N TYR A 493 -26.07 12.02 -8.55
CA TYR A 493 -25.37 11.45 -9.71
C TYR A 493 -24.26 12.37 -10.21
N ALA A 494 -24.57 13.66 -10.39
CA ALA A 494 -23.61 14.66 -10.84
C ALA A 494 -22.44 14.81 -9.86
N GLN A 495 -22.73 14.83 -8.56
CA GLN A 495 -21.71 14.86 -7.51
C GLN A 495 -20.83 13.60 -7.49
N ALA A 496 -21.39 12.43 -7.82
CA ALA A 496 -20.63 11.17 -7.90
C ALA A 496 -19.62 11.20 -9.04
N VAL A 497 -20.04 11.63 -10.24
CA VAL A 497 -19.14 11.83 -11.38
C VAL A 497 -18.08 12.90 -11.05
N GLY A 498 -18.49 14.02 -10.42
CA GLY A 498 -17.60 15.08 -9.96
C GLY A 498 -16.51 14.61 -9.00
N LEU A 499 -16.83 13.71 -8.05
CA LEU A 499 -15.84 13.10 -7.16
C LEU A 499 -14.77 12.33 -7.95
N TYR A 500 -15.16 11.50 -8.92
CA TYR A 500 -14.18 10.76 -9.73
C TYR A 500 -13.33 11.70 -10.59
N LEU A 501 -13.89 12.80 -11.10
CA LEU A 501 -13.13 13.83 -11.82
C LEU A 501 -12.15 14.56 -10.87
N ALA A 502 -12.50 14.76 -9.60
CA ALA A 502 -11.57 15.27 -8.59
C ALA A 502 -10.38 14.33 -8.36
N PHE A 503 -10.60 13.01 -8.33
CA PHE A 503 -9.49 12.05 -8.28
C PHE A 503 -8.60 12.12 -9.53
N VAL A 504 -9.13 12.49 -10.69
CA VAL A 504 -8.31 12.69 -11.90
C VAL A 504 -7.37 13.89 -11.69
N VAL A 505 -7.85 14.97 -11.06
CA VAL A 505 -7.00 16.11 -10.67
C VAL A 505 -5.92 15.68 -9.68
N ASP A 506 -6.23 14.89 -8.65
CA ASP A 506 -5.22 14.36 -7.72
C ASP A 506 -4.13 13.55 -8.42
N LYS A 507 -4.52 12.71 -9.37
CA LYS A 507 -3.58 11.96 -10.20
C LYS A 507 -2.72 12.90 -11.05
N CYS A 508 -3.31 13.96 -11.59
CA CYS A 508 -2.56 14.97 -12.34
C CYS A 508 -1.59 15.71 -11.43
N ALA A 509 -1.97 16.09 -10.21
CA ALA A 509 -1.08 16.71 -9.23
C ALA A 509 0.14 15.81 -8.92
N ASP A 510 -0.06 14.49 -8.78
CA ASP A 510 1.05 13.53 -8.62
C ASP A 510 2.01 13.50 -9.82
N TYR A 511 1.58 13.84 -11.03
CA TYR A 511 2.42 13.87 -12.24
C TYR A 511 2.88 15.27 -12.70
N TRP A 512 2.25 16.33 -12.19
CA TRP A 512 2.44 17.72 -12.62
C TRP A 512 3.13 18.54 -11.55
N SER A 513 4.03 17.94 -10.77
CA SER A 513 4.81 18.65 -9.75
C SER A 513 6.27 18.84 -10.18
N LEU A 514 6.96 19.78 -9.54
CA LEU A 514 8.40 19.98 -9.58
C LEU A 514 9.22 18.84 -8.96
N ILE A 515 8.54 17.80 -8.47
CA ILE A 515 9.15 16.59 -7.91
C ILE A 515 9.10 15.43 -8.92
N SER A 516 8.20 15.52 -9.90
CA SER A 516 8.08 14.54 -10.99
C SER A 516 9.36 14.51 -11.83
N SER A 517 9.85 13.32 -12.17
CA SER A 517 11.17 13.15 -12.81
C SER A 517 11.09 12.42 -14.15
N TRP A 518 12.12 12.55 -14.98
CA TRP A 518 12.19 11.84 -16.25
C TRP A 518 12.87 10.47 -16.13
N SER A 519 12.23 9.44 -16.67
CA SER A 519 12.83 8.10 -16.74
C SER A 519 13.55 7.89 -18.07
N ALA A 520 14.85 8.20 -18.15
CA ALA A 520 15.63 8.02 -19.40
C ALA A 520 15.56 6.60 -20.01
N SER A 521 15.40 5.57 -19.18
CA SER A 521 15.27 4.17 -19.65
C SER A 521 13.90 3.84 -20.24
N ARG A 522 12.82 4.44 -19.69
CA ARG A 522 11.43 4.20 -20.15
C ARG A 522 10.98 5.26 -21.15
N GLN A 523 11.64 6.41 -21.16
CA GLN A 523 11.29 7.63 -21.89
C GLN A 523 9.88 8.13 -21.53
N THR A 524 9.61 8.18 -20.23
CA THR A 524 8.33 8.62 -19.65
C THR A 524 8.56 9.43 -18.38
N ILE A 525 7.58 10.24 -18.01
CA ILE A 525 7.53 10.92 -16.71
C ILE A 525 7.29 9.89 -15.60
N ARG A 526 7.93 10.12 -14.45
CA ARG A 526 7.69 9.46 -13.17
C ARG A 526 6.99 10.44 -12.24
N ASN A 527 6.02 9.93 -11.51
CA ASN A 527 5.22 10.68 -10.58
C ASN A 527 6.02 11.12 -9.33
N THR A 528 5.42 12.01 -8.54
CA THR A 528 5.95 12.64 -7.32
C THR A 528 6.31 11.60 -6.27
N PHE A 529 5.39 10.65 -6.04
CA PHE A 529 5.55 9.63 -5.01
C PHE A 529 6.28 8.40 -5.52
N GLY A 530 7.59 8.53 -5.75
CA GLY A 530 8.49 7.39 -5.99
C GLY A 530 8.76 6.54 -4.73
N ARG A 531 8.38 7.04 -3.55
CA ARG A 531 8.49 6.41 -2.22
C ARG A 531 7.39 6.96 -1.30
N GLN A 532 7.32 6.49 -0.05
CA GLN A 532 6.36 6.94 0.98
C GLN A 532 6.79 8.28 1.63
N ALA A 533 7.13 9.25 0.79
CA ALA A 533 7.58 10.60 1.08
C ALA A 533 7.62 11.43 -0.22
N ILE A 534 7.68 12.75 -0.12
CA ILE A 534 7.95 13.69 -1.21
C ILE A 534 9.46 14.01 -1.21
N PRO A 535 10.28 13.30 -2.02
CA PRO A 535 11.72 13.53 -2.05
C PRO A 535 12.06 14.87 -2.73
N MET A 536 13.22 15.44 -2.38
CA MET A 536 13.84 16.46 -3.22
C MET A 536 14.26 15.85 -4.57
N THR A 537 13.80 16.46 -5.67
CA THR A 537 14.17 16.12 -7.04
C THR A 537 14.98 17.25 -7.64
N TRP A 538 16.16 16.93 -8.18
CA TRP A 538 17.12 17.91 -8.69
C TRP A 538 16.89 18.26 -10.16
N ASN A 539 16.56 17.24 -10.99
CA ASN A 539 16.05 17.45 -12.34
C ASN A 539 14.62 16.94 -12.40
N TYR A 540 13.71 17.81 -12.80
CA TYR A 540 12.28 17.50 -12.87
C TYR A 540 11.77 17.55 -14.31
N ALA A 541 10.65 16.87 -14.53
CA ALA A 541 9.96 16.82 -15.80
C ALA A 541 8.59 17.47 -15.62
N GLU A 542 8.38 18.60 -16.28
CA GLU A 542 7.08 19.24 -16.35
C GLU A 542 6.28 18.62 -17.49
N ALA A 543 5.16 17.98 -17.17
CA ALA A 543 4.30 17.31 -18.13
C ALA A 543 3.44 18.28 -18.95
N ASN A 544 3.15 17.93 -20.20
CA ASN A 544 2.06 18.54 -20.97
C ASN A 544 0.72 17.80 -20.70
N PRO A 545 -0.31 18.45 -20.11
CA PRO A 545 -1.63 17.86 -19.88
C PRO A 545 -2.32 17.33 -21.14
N PHE A 546 -1.98 17.89 -22.31
CA PHE A 546 -2.65 17.67 -23.59
C PHE A 546 -1.90 16.74 -24.55
N CYS A 547 -0.75 16.18 -24.15
CA CYS A 547 0.00 15.23 -24.99
C CYS A 547 -0.60 13.81 -24.95
N GLY A 548 -0.12 12.92 -25.82
CA GLY A 548 -0.49 11.50 -25.84
C GLY A 548 0.35 10.60 -24.93
N SER A 549 1.29 11.16 -24.15
CA SER A 549 2.25 10.40 -23.33
C SER A 549 1.84 10.31 -21.85
N THR A 550 2.54 9.48 -21.06
CA THR A 550 2.28 9.29 -19.61
C THR A 550 2.24 10.63 -18.87
N GLY A 551 1.23 10.82 -18.03
CA GLY A 551 1.04 12.04 -17.24
C GLY A 551 -0.04 12.96 -17.80
N ASN A 552 -0.56 12.72 -19.00
CA ASN A 552 -1.64 13.55 -19.57
C ASN A 552 -3.00 13.28 -18.92
N TRP A 553 -3.94 14.22 -19.10
CA TRP A 553 -5.28 14.18 -18.50
C TRP A 553 -6.11 12.96 -18.94
N LEU A 554 -6.20 12.69 -20.24
CA LEU A 554 -7.00 11.59 -20.79
C LEU A 554 -6.48 10.21 -20.34
N ALA A 555 -5.17 10.07 -20.16
CA ALA A 555 -4.58 8.87 -19.58
C ALA A 555 -5.06 8.66 -18.13
N MET A 556 -5.17 9.72 -17.33
CA MET A 556 -5.68 9.62 -15.95
C MET A 556 -7.16 9.26 -15.91
N ILE A 557 -7.98 9.87 -16.79
CA ILE A 557 -9.39 9.48 -16.99
C ILE A 557 -9.51 7.99 -17.32
N LYS A 558 -8.70 7.50 -18.26
CA LYS A 558 -8.71 6.08 -18.66
C LYS A 558 -8.40 5.13 -17.50
N TRP A 559 -7.54 5.51 -16.58
CA TRP A 559 -7.26 4.70 -15.38
C TRP A 559 -8.44 4.65 -14.43
N VAL A 560 -9.05 5.82 -14.15
CA VAL A 560 -10.23 5.92 -13.29
C VAL A 560 -11.42 5.15 -13.89
N PHE A 561 -11.68 5.32 -15.20
CA PHE A 561 -12.67 4.55 -15.96
C PHE A 561 -12.52 3.04 -15.77
N LYS A 562 -11.27 2.52 -15.89
CA LYS A 562 -11.01 1.10 -15.71
C LYS A 562 -11.26 0.62 -14.29
N CYS A 563 -11.01 1.47 -13.29
CA CYS A 563 -11.27 1.14 -11.88
C CYS A 563 -12.77 1.05 -11.59
N ILE A 564 -13.56 2.05 -12.01
CA ILE A 564 -15.01 2.06 -11.79
C ILE A 564 -15.66 0.80 -12.37
N ASN A 565 -15.28 0.42 -13.58
CA ASN A 565 -15.73 -0.81 -14.24
C ASN A 565 -15.32 -2.11 -13.52
N ALA A 566 -14.30 -2.06 -12.66
CA ALA A 566 -13.79 -3.22 -11.94
C ALA A 566 -14.32 -3.32 -10.50
N PHE A 567 -15.01 -2.31 -9.99
CA PHE A 567 -15.55 -2.32 -8.64
C PHE A 567 -16.83 -3.16 -8.53
N PRO A 568 -17.03 -3.88 -7.41
CA PRO A 568 -18.27 -4.59 -7.17
C PRO A 568 -19.45 -3.60 -7.09
N SER A 569 -20.62 -4.02 -7.54
CA SER A 569 -21.82 -3.17 -7.58
C SER A 569 -23.06 -3.86 -7.01
N THR A 570 -22.87 -4.90 -6.19
CA THR A 570 -23.96 -5.75 -5.65
C THR A 570 -24.38 -5.31 -4.25
N THR A 571 -23.57 -5.63 -3.23
CA THR A 571 -23.83 -5.23 -1.84
C THR A 571 -23.33 -3.82 -1.63
N ARG A 572 -24.10 -2.95 -1.00
CA ARG A 572 -23.65 -1.58 -0.69
C ARG A 572 -22.68 -1.57 0.50
N GLY A 573 -21.55 -0.87 0.37
CA GLY A 573 -20.66 -0.56 1.48
C GLY A 573 -20.92 0.84 2.05
N ILE A 574 -20.39 1.10 3.24
CA ILE A 574 -20.53 2.37 3.96
C ILE A 574 -19.14 2.84 4.37
N SER A 575 -18.79 4.09 4.05
CA SER A 575 -17.55 4.70 4.56
C SER A 575 -17.79 5.95 5.38
N THR A 576 -17.16 6.03 6.55
CA THR A 576 -17.36 7.10 7.54
C THR A 576 -16.04 7.59 8.10
N GLN A 577 -15.90 8.90 8.32
CA GLN A 577 -14.77 9.43 9.07
C GLN A 577 -14.97 9.17 10.55
N ALA A 578 -14.09 8.37 11.15
CA ALA A 578 -14.18 8.05 12.57
C ALA A 578 -12.80 7.74 13.15
N ASP A 579 -12.59 8.14 14.41
CA ASP A 579 -11.43 7.73 15.17
C ASP A 579 -11.63 6.31 15.71
N ALA A 580 -10.69 5.42 15.43
CA ALA A 580 -10.68 4.05 15.94
C ALA A 580 -10.70 4.00 17.48
N HIS A 581 -10.20 5.05 18.17
CA HIS A 581 -10.29 5.20 19.61
C HIS A 581 -11.67 5.60 20.12
N SER A 582 -12.65 5.94 19.31
CA SER A 582 -13.94 6.45 19.83
C SER A 582 -15.17 5.81 19.18
N GLN A 583 -15.01 5.24 17.99
CA GLN A 583 -16.10 4.71 17.19
C GLN A 583 -16.86 3.53 17.84
N GLY A 584 -18.17 3.47 17.56
CA GLY A 584 -19.07 2.35 17.89
C GLY A 584 -19.54 1.55 16.66
N LEU A 585 -18.98 1.82 15.48
CA LEU A 585 -19.27 1.15 14.22
C LEU A 585 -18.87 -0.33 14.24
N SER A 586 -17.87 -0.75 15.02
CA SER A 586 -17.44 -2.16 15.10
C SER A 586 -18.45 -3.08 15.80
N ASN A 587 -19.47 -2.56 16.47
CA ASN A 587 -20.38 -3.35 17.29
C ASN A 587 -21.04 -4.49 16.50
N ALA A 588 -20.85 -5.72 16.99
CA ALA A 588 -21.32 -6.98 16.42
C ALA A 588 -20.87 -7.23 14.97
N LYS A 589 -19.76 -6.64 14.53
CA LYS A 589 -19.21 -6.83 13.18
C LYS A 589 -17.98 -7.74 13.17
N ILE A 590 -17.74 -8.38 12.04
CA ILE A 590 -16.48 -9.08 11.76
C ILE A 590 -15.40 -8.05 11.50
N ILE A 591 -14.24 -8.21 12.14
CA ILE A 591 -13.14 -7.25 12.04
C ILE A 591 -11.95 -7.90 11.34
N SER A 592 -11.52 -7.28 10.24
CA SER A 592 -10.18 -7.47 9.68
C SER A 592 -9.60 -6.10 9.42
N THR A 593 -8.39 -5.83 9.91
CA THR A 593 -7.85 -4.47 9.91
C THR A 593 -6.34 -4.39 9.77
N ASP A 594 -5.86 -3.29 9.19
CA ASP A 594 -4.46 -2.98 8.97
C ASP A 594 -4.07 -1.65 9.62
N PRO A 595 -3.80 -1.65 10.94
CA PRO A 595 -3.49 -0.41 11.67
C PRO A 595 -2.16 0.22 11.21
N PRO A 596 -1.97 1.52 11.45
CA PRO A 596 -0.72 2.20 11.15
C PRO A 596 0.46 1.60 11.94
N TYR A 597 1.63 1.56 11.29
CA TYR A 597 2.84 0.99 11.88
C TYR A 597 3.78 2.07 12.39
N TYR A 598 3.70 2.39 13.68
CA TYR A 598 4.70 3.19 14.39
C TYR A 598 5.07 4.49 13.65
N ASP A 599 6.35 4.72 13.32
CA ASP A 599 6.85 5.87 12.58
C ASP A 599 6.97 5.64 11.06
N ASN A 600 6.32 4.59 10.53
CA ASN A 600 6.62 4.06 9.20
C ASN A 600 6.02 4.87 8.04
N ILE A 601 4.94 5.62 8.22
CA ILE A 601 4.34 6.54 7.22
C ILE A 601 3.58 7.63 7.97
N GLY A 602 3.78 8.92 7.63
CA GLY A 602 2.90 10.00 8.08
C GLY A 602 1.76 10.19 7.08
N TYR A 603 0.66 9.45 7.23
CA TYR A 603 -0.41 9.47 6.22
C TYR A 603 -1.08 10.83 6.17
N ALA A 604 -1.33 11.46 7.32
CA ALA A 604 -1.97 12.78 7.37
C ALA A 604 -1.13 13.87 6.69
N ASP A 605 0.20 13.83 6.84
CA ASP A 605 1.10 14.82 6.22
C ASP A 605 1.14 14.64 4.70
N LEU A 606 1.26 13.40 4.22
CA LEU A 606 1.29 13.12 2.79
C LEU A 606 -0.08 13.32 2.13
N SER A 607 -1.18 13.12 2.88
CA SER A 607 -2.54 13.32 2.37
C SER A 607 -2.89 14.79 2.16
N ASP A 608 -2.22 15.72 2.86
CA ASP A 608 -2.39 17.14 2.62
C ASP A 608 -2.07 17.53 1.17
N PHE A 609 -1.12 16.83 0.53
CA PHE A 609 -0.80 17.02 -0.89
C PHE A 609 -2.03 16.92 -1.81
N PHE A 610 -2.97 16.01 -1.49
CA PHE A 610 -4.22 15.83 -2.23
C PHE A 610 -5.36 16.64 -1.63
N TYR A 611 -5.42 16.72 -0.30
CA TYR A 611 -6.48 17.40 0.44
C TYR A 611 -6.65 18.87 0.02
N VAL A 612 -5.53 19.57 -0.26
CA VAL A 612 -5.57 20.98 -0.69
C VAL A 612 -6.30 21.18 -2.03
N TRP A 613 -6.30 20.17 -2.91
CA TRP A 613 -7.00 20.21 -4.20
C TRP A 613 -8.44 19.70 -4.08
N LEU A 614 -8.66 18.65 -3.29
CA LEU A 614 -9.98 18.08 -3.06
C LEU A 614 -10.92 19.03 -2.31
N ARG A 615 -10.40 19.76 -1.32
CA ARG A 615 -11.19 20.62 -0.44
C ARG A 615 -12.01 21.69 -1.17
N PRO A 616 -11.44 22.58 -2.01
CA PRO A 616 -12.22 23.63 -2.66
C PRO A 616 -13.34 23.07 -3.56
N VAL A 617 -13.13 21.90 -4.17
CA VAL A 617 -14.08 21.27 -5.09
C VAL A 617 -15.18 20.50 -4.36
N LEU A 618 -14.82 19.69 -3.36
CA LEU A 618 -15.73 18.72 -2.76
C LEU A 618 -16.32 19.16 -1.41
N LYS A 619 -15.93 20.33 -0.87
CA LYS A 619 -16.49 20.84 0.39
C LYS A 619 -18.00 21.07 0.32
N SER A 620 -18.55 21.46 -0.83
CA SER A 620 -20.00 21.60 -1.01
C SER A 620 -20.73 20.24 -0.97
N VAL A 621 -20.05 19.18 -1.43
CA VAL A 621 -20.56 17.81 -1.49
C VAL A 621 -20.44 17.12 -0.11
N PHE A 622 -19.23 17.10 0.45
CA PHE A 622 -18.88 16.45 1.72
C PHE A 622 -18.31 17.46 2.74
N PRO A 623 -19.11 18.38 3.29
CA PRO A 623 -18.64 19.44 4.18
C PRO A 623 -17.96 18.90 5.44
N GLU A 624 -18.41 17.74 5.94
CA GLU A 624 -17.84 17.11 7.15
C GLU A 624 -16.40 16.63 6.94
N LEU A 625 -16.08 16.09 5.74
CA LEU A 625 -14.72 15.64 5.41
C LEU A 625 -13.76 16.82 5.14
N PHE A 626 -14.31 17.97 4.76
CA PHE A 626 -13.58 19.14 4.26
C PHE A 626 -13.77 20.40 5.11
N ASN A 627 -14.15 20.26 6.38
CA ASN A 627 -14.37 21.37 7.30
C ASN A 627 -13.05 22.01 7.81
N THR A 628 -11.99 21.22 7.96
CA THR A 628 -10.66 21.69 8.39
C THR A 628 -9.85 22.27 7.22
N LEU A 629 -8.76 22.98 7.54
CA LEU A 629 -7.82 23.49 6.52
C LEU A 629 -6.84 22.40 6.03
N ALA A 630 -6.62 21.36 6.84
CA ALA A 630 -5.73 20.26 6.56
C ALA A 630 -6.28 18.97 7.21
N VAL A 631 -5.78 17.81 6.81
CA VAL A 631 -6.15 16.52 7.43
C VAL A 631 -5.92 16.55 8.95
N PRO A 632 -6.67 15.84 9.80
CA PRO A 632 -6.37 15.76 11.24
C PRO A 632 -5.03 15.04 11.53
N LYS A 633 -4.13 15.66 12.32
CA LYS A 633 -2.79 15.10 12.66
C LYS A 633 -2.68 14.59 14.09
N SER A 634 -3.36 15.25 15.03
CA SER A 634 -3.18 15.03 16.47
C SER A 634 -3.67 13.66 16.93
N ALA A 635 -4.75 13.15 16.34
CA ALA A 635 -5.32 11.85 16.65
C ALA A 635 -4.76 10.70 15.77
N GLU A 636 -3.87 10.99 14.81
CA GLU A 636 -3.30 9.95 13.95
C GLU A 636 -2.33 9.07 14.75
N LEU A 637 -2.57 7.76 14.78
CA LEU A 637 -1.78 6.77 15.50
C LEU A 637 -0.42 6.47 14.84
N VAL A 638 0.48 7.44 14.90
CA VAL A 638 1.86 7.32 14.40
C VAL A 638 2.86 7.82 15.43
N ALA A 639 3.98 7.12 15.59
CA ALA A 639 5.05 7.46 16.52
C ALA A 639 6.05 8.46 15.92
N THR A 640 5.55 9.55 15.33
CA THR A 640 6.39 10.45 14.54
C THR A 640 7.07 11.50 15.42
N LEU A 641 8.41 11.46 15.52
CA LEU A 641 9.17 12.31 16.46
C LEU A 641 8.84 13.80 16.36
N HIS A 642 8.65 14.39 15.18
CA HIS A 642 8.38 15.84 15.10
C HIS A 642 7.04 16.27 15.71
N ARG A 643 6.09 15.33 15.89
CA ARG A 643 4.79 15.58 16.52
C ARG A 643 4.83 15.44 18.04
N HIS A 644 5.89 14.86 18.58
CA HIS A 644 6.03 14.57 20.00
C HIS A 644 7.32 15.18 20.54
N LYS A 645 7.33 15.59 21.80
CA LYS A 645 8.50 16.29 22.38
C LYS A 645 9.75 15.41 22.46
N SER A 646 9.58 14.08 22.47
CA SER A 646 10.67 13.11 22.58
C SER A 646 10.28 11.76 21.97
N LYS A 647 11.28 10.91 21.68
CA LYS A 647 11.05 9.53 21.21
C LYS A 647 10.18 8.74 22.22
N PRO A 648 10.51 8.68 23.54
CA PRO A 648 9.66 8.01 24.53
C PRO A 648 8.20 8.46 24.55
N ALA A 649 7.96 9.78 24.38
CA ALA A 649 6.59 10.31 24.35
C ALA A 649 5.82 9.86 23.09
N ALA A 650 6.50 9.77 21.95
CA ALA A 650 5.91 9.23 20.72
C ALA A 650 5.57 7.75 20.85
N GLU A 651 6.46 6.95 21.45
CA GLU A 651 6.22 5.52 21.66
C GLU A 651 5.03 5.31 22.59
N LYS A 652 4.98 6.05 23.71
CA LYS A 652 3.87 6.00 24.68
C LYS A 652 2.54 6.39 24.03
N PHE A 653 2.49 7.49 23.28
CA PHE A 653 1.28 7.92 22.58
C PHE A 653 0.76 6.84 21.62
N PHE A 654 1.64 6.28 20.80
CA PHE A 654 1.29 5.21 19.87
C PHE A 654 0.79 3.97 20.62
N MET A 655 1.48 3.55 21.68
CA MET A 655 1.14 2.33 22.40
C MET A 655 -0.16 2.43 23.18
N ASP A 656 -0.37 3.52 23.91
CA ASP A 656 -1.59 3.75 24.68
C ASP A 656 -2.80 3.79 23.74
N GLY A 657 -2.70 4.55 22.64
CA GLY A 657 -3.78 4.68 21.68
C GLY A 657 -4.05 3.37 20.90
N MET A 658 -3.01 2.67 20.44
CA MET A 658 -3.20 1.36 19.81
C MET A 658 -3.83 0.33 20.77
N THR A 659 -3.47 0.36 22.05
CA THR A 659 -4.07 -0.52 23.06
C THR A 659 -5.55 -0.18 23.25
N GLU A 660 -5.91 1.11 23.37
CA GLU A 660 -7.31 1.53 23.50
C GLU A 660 -8.15 1.15 22.26
N ALA A 661 -7.60 1.36 21.05
CA ALA A 661 -8.25 0.96 19.81
C ALA A 661 -8.50 -0.55 19.77
N LEU A 662 -7.49 -1.37 20.13
CA LEU A 662 -7.62 -2.82 20.17
C LEU A 662 -8.61 -3.28 21.26
N GLU A 663 -8.61 -2.66 22.44
CA GLU A 663 -9.59 -2.94 23.51
C GLU A 663 -11.03 -2.69 23.05
N ARG A 664 -11.24 -1.62 22.28
CA ARG A 664 -12.55 -1.31 21.70
C ARG A 664 -12.97 -2.36 20.69
N LEU A 665 -12.05 -2.80 19.82
CA LEU A 665 -12.33 -3.89 18.89
C LEU A 665 -12.62 -5.21 19.63
N ALA A 666 -11.90 -5.52 20.70
CA ALA A 666 -12.15 -6.71 21.52
C ALA A 666 -13.57 -6.69 22.11
N LYS A 667 -14.02 -5.54 22.62
CA LYS A 667 -15.35 -5.37 23.23
C LYS A 667 -16.48 -5.38 22.19
N GLN A 668 -16.24 -4.87 21.00
CA GLN A 668 -17.28 -4.66 19.98
C GLN A 668 -17.38 -5.79 18.94
N SER A 669 -16.29 -6.50 18.67
CA SER A 669 -16.25 -7.52 17.61
C SER A 669 -17.28 -8.63 17.80
N HIS A 670 -17.74 -9.19 16.69
CA HIS A 670 -18.61 -10.35 16.71
C HIS A 670 -17.87 -11.57 17.27
N PHE A 671 -18.17 -11.95 18.52
CA PHE A 671 -17.51 -13.02 19.26
C PHE A 671 -17.49 -14.41 18.58
N GLY A 672 -18.42 -14.69 17.66
CA GLY A 672 -18.42 -15.92 16.85
C GLY A 672 -17.34 -15.99 15.75
N TYR A 673 -16.55 -14.93 15.55
CA TYR A 673 -15.49 -14.86 14.55
C TYR A 673 -14.17 -14.35 15.17
N PRO A 674 -13.01 -14.86 14.74
CA PRO A 674 -11.74 -14.27 15.14
C PRO A 674 -11.57 -12.90 14.48
N VAL A 675 -10.86 -11.98 15.13
CA VAL A 675 -10.39 -10.72 14.56
C VAL A 675 -9.06 -10.95 13.85
N THR A 676 -8.87 -10.38 12.66
CA THR A 676 -7.58 -10.45 11.94
C THR A 676 -6.90 -9.09 11.90
N VAL A 677 -5.62 -9.06 12.30
CA VAL A 677 -4.83 -7.82 12.34
C VAL A 677 -3.56 -7.99 11.52
N TYR A 678 -3.37 -7.12 10.53
CA TYR A 678 -2.18 -7.11 9.71
C TYR A 678 -1.05 -6.35 10.42
N TYR A 679 0.16 -6.89 10.36
CA TYR A 679 1.37 -6.27 10.92
C TYR A 679 2.56 -6.44 9.97
N ALA A 680 3.45 -5.45 9.85
CA ALA A 680 4.66 -5.57 9.03
C ALA A 680 5.91 -5.84 9.88
N TYR A 681 6.60 -6.97 9.63
CA TYR A 681 7.83 -7.33 10.33
C TYR A 681 9.08 -6.83 9.56
N LYS A 682 9.92 -5.98 10.17
CA LYS A 682 11.20 -5.55 9.59
C LYS A 682 12.35 -6.43 10.08
N GLN A 683 12.93 -7.25 9.20
CA GLN A 683 14.12 -8.08 9.48
C GLN A 683 15.40 -7.29 9.85
N ALA A 684 15.43 -5.97 9.70
CA ALA A 684 16.61 -5.16 10.05
C ALA A 684 16.86 -5.05 11.57
N GLU A 685 15.87 -5.41 12.38
CA GLU A 685 15.91 -5.31 13.85
C GLU A 685 16.72 -6.42 14.54
N THR A 686 17.25 -7.40 13.80
CA THR A 686 18.09 -8.49 14.35
C THR A 686 19.59 -8.31 14.11
N LYS A 687 20.02 -7.20 13.48
CA LYS A 687 21.45 -6.96 13.15
C LYS A 687 22.23 -6.20 14.21
N GLU A 688 21.61 -5.71 15.28
CA GLU A 688 22.36 -5.16 16.41
C GLU A 688 22.84 -6.31 17.31
N ASN A 689 24.15 -6.52 17.37
CA ASN A 689 24.85 -7.58 18.11
C ASN A 689 24.73 -7.48 19.66
N SER A 690 23.78 -6.71 20.18
CA SER A 690 23.37 -6.79 21.57
C SER A 690 22.18 -7.75 21.65
N GLY A 691 22.24 -8.79 22.48
CA GLY A 691 21.15 -9.75 22.70
C GLY A 691 19.87 -9.16 23.34
N MET A 692 19.56 -7.89 23.07
CA MET A 692 18.30 -7.22 23.39
C MET A 692 17.41 -7.26 22.15
N SER A 693 16.21 -7.80 22.30
CA SER A 693 15.26 -8.14 21.25
C SER A 693 14.46 -6.94 20.70
N SER A 694 13.73 -7.19 19.59
CA SER A 694 12.92 -6.26 18.79
C SER A 694 11.84 -5.55 19.62
N THR A 695 12.04 -4.25 19.91
CA THR A 695 11.11 -3.46 20.73
C THR A 695 9.74 -3.24 20.08
N GLY A 696 9.64 -3.07 18.76
CA GLY A 696 8.38 -2.74 18.09
C GLY A 696 7.34 -3.88 18.07
N TRP A 697 7.78 -5.10 17.75
CA TRP A 697 6.90 -6.27 17.66
C TRP A 697 6.42 -6.75 19.04
N GLU A 698 7.33 -6.78 20.02
CA GLU A 698 7.02 -7.13 21.40
C GLU A 698 5.94 -6.22 21.98
N THR A 699 6.11 -4.92 21.77
CA THR A 699 5.19 -3.93 22.34
C THR A 699 3.81 -4.03 21.69
N PHE A 700 3.73 -4.25 20.38
CA PHE A 700 2.45 -4.47 19.68
C PHE A 700 1.73 -5.75 20.11
N LEU A 701 2.44 -6.88 20.22
CA LEU A 701 1.85 -8.11 20.74
C LEU A 701 1.40 -7.95 22.19
N GLY A 702 2.15 -7.20 23.00
CA GLY A 702 1.75 -6.78 24.33
C GLY A 702 0.41 -6.05 24.32
N ALA A 703 0.23 -5.06 23.44
CA ALA A 703 -1.04 -4.35 23.29
C ALA A 703 -2.21 -5.27 22.89
N VAL A 704 -2.00 -6.20 21.96
CA VAL A 704 -3.03 -7.18 21.55
C VAL A 704 -3.46 -8.05 22.73
N ILE A 705 -2.50 -8.56 23.53
CA ILE A 705 -2.80 -9.42 24.68
C ILE A 705 -3.44 -8.63 25.82
N ASN A 706 -2.96 -7.40 26.08
CA ASN A 706 -3.51 -6.51 27.09
C ASN A 706 -4.94 -6.09 26.75
N ALA A 707 -5.23 -5.88 25.46
CA ALA A 707 -6.57 -5.60 24.96
C ALA A 707 -7.57 -6.75 25.18
N GLY A 708 -7.10 -7.92 25.61
CA GLY A 708 -7.94 -9.08 25.91
C GLY A 708 -8.02 -10.09 24.78
N PHE A 709 -7.14 -10.05 23.79
CA PHE A 709 -7.08 -11.07 22.75
C PHE A 709 -6.14 -12.24 23.11
N THR A 710 -6.50 -13.42 22.62
CA THR A 710 -5.65 -14.59 22.48
C THR A 710 -5.29 -14.75 21.00
N VAL A 711 -4.00 -14.85 20.67
CA VAL A 711 -3.52 -15.05 19.29
C VAL A 711 -3.61 -16.53 18.93
N THR A 712 -4.53 -16.93 18.06
CA THR A 712 -4.77 -18.33 17.69
C THR A 712 -4.02 -18.79 16.44
N GLY A 713 -3.50 -17.86 15.64
CA GLY A 713 -2.74 -18.13 14.42
C GLY A 713 -1.89 -16.92 13.96
N THR A 714 -0.83 -17.19 13.21
CA THR A 714 0.06 -16.18 12.61
C THR A 714 0.45 -16.58 11.20
N TRP A 715 0.09 -15.78 10.20
CA TRP A 715 0.31 -16.11 8.79
C TRP A 715 1.27 -15.14 8.12
N PRO A 716 2.47 -15.59 7.68
CA PRO A 716 3.39 -14.76 6.92
C PRO A 716 2.88 -14.54 5.48
N MET A 717 2.63 -13.28 5.13
CA MET A 717 2.14 -12.85 3.83
C MET A 717 3.12 -11.89 3.14
N ARG A 718 3.44 -12.16 1.87
CA ARG A 718 4.37 -11.37 1.06
C ARG A 718 3.71 -10.11 0.50
N THR A 719 3.64 -9.09 1.34
CA THR A 719 2.96 -7.82 1.05
C THR A 719 3.87 -6.78 0.38
N GLU A 720 5.20 -6.96 0.31
CA GLU A 720 6.13 -5.97 -0.29
C GLU A 720 6.90 -6.44 -1.56
N LEU A 721 7.39 -5.48 -2.38
CA LEU A 721 8.21 -5.74 -3.56
C LEU A 721 9.65 -6.13 -3.17
N SER A 722 10.19 -7.16 -3.80
CA SER A 722 11.64 -7.48 -3.79
C SER A 722 12.49 -6.40 -4.47
N ASN A 723 11.89 -5.54 -5.30
CA ASN A 723 12.55 -4.44 -6.03
C ASN A 723 12.35 -3.07 -5.35
N ARG A 724 12.58 -2.95 -4.04
CA ARG A 724 12.78 -1.63 -3.43
C ARG A 724 13.99 -0.97 -4.12
N MET A 725 13.90 0.32 -4.45
CA MET A 725 15.00 1.12 -5.04
C MET A 725 16.22 1.33 -4.09
N VAL A 726 16.23 0.64 -2.95
CA VAL A 726 17.36 0.52 -2.00
C VAL A 726 18.04 -0.87 -2.12
N GLY A 727 17.53 -1.74 -3.00
CA GLY A 727 17.94 -3.13 -3.17
C GLY A 727 19.15 -3.39 -4.07
N MET A 728 20.00 -2.39 -4.34
CA MET A 728 21.39 -2.70 -4.76
C MET A 728 22.20 -2.98 -3.49
N GLY A 729 22.03 -4.18 -2.91
CA GLY A 729 22.93 -4.72 -1.88
C GLY A 729 22.32 -5.15 -0.54
N THR A 730 21.01 -5.01 -0.30
CA THR A 730 20.38 -5.49 0.95
C THR A 730 19.14 -6.33 0.67
N ASN A 731 19.27 -7.66 0.81
CA ASN A 731 18.15 -8.61 0.87
C ASN A 731 17.38 -8.44 2.19
N ALA A 732 16.49 -7.46 2.25
CA ALA A 732 15.49 -7.38 3.31
C ALA A 732 14.10 -7.62 2.69
N LEU A 733 13.65 -8.87 2.68
CA LEU A 733 12.24 -9.17 2.45
C LEU A 733 11.46 -8.66 3.67
N ALA A 734 10.68 -7.59 3.50
CA ALA A 734 9.66 -7.22 4.45
C ALA A 734 8.41 -8.07 4.17
N SER A 735 8.19 -9.10 4.99
CA SER A 735 6.93 -9.86 5.00
C SER A 735 5.99 -9.24 6.04
N SER A 736 4.72 -9.09 5.70
CA SER A 736 3.68 -8.85 6.71
C SER A 736 3.31 -10.17 7.38
N VAL A 737 2.80 -10.10 8.60
CA VAL A 737 2.20 -11.20 9.34
C VAL A 737 0.75 -10.83 9.62
N VAL A 738 -0.17 -11.75 9.36
CA VAL A 738 -1.56 -11.63 9.79
C VAL A 738 -1.69 -12.34 11.13
N LEU A 739 -2.07 -11.61 12.17
CA LEU A 739 -2.44 -12.15 13.47
C LEU A 739 -3.91 -12.54 13.43
N VAL A 740 -4.21 -13.74 13.94
CA VAL A 740 -5.58 -14.22 14.13
C VAL A 740 -5.85 -14.19 15.63
N CYS A 741 -6.82 -13.39 16.05
CA CYS A 741 -7.08 -13.03 17.43
C CYS A 741 -8.49 -13.45 17.83
N GLN A 742 -8.64 -14.22 18.90
CA GLN A 742 -9.94 -14.50 19.54
C GLN A 742 -10.03 -13.76 20.86
N LEU A 743 -11.24 -13.41 21.29
CA LEU A 743 -11.42 -12.83 22.63
C LEU A 743 -11.01 -13.86 23.69
N ARG A 744 -10.15 -13.44 24.63
CA ARG A 744 -9.72 -14.27 25.75
C ARG A 744 -10.91 -14.51 26.69
N SER A 745 -11.04 -15.75 27.17
CA SER A 745 -12.07 -16.06 28.17
C SER A 745 -11.86 -15.23 29.44
N HIS A 746 -12.96 -14.70 30.00
CA HIS A 746 -12.96 -14.02 31.30
C HIS A 746 -12.57 -14.96 32.45
N SER A 747 -12.71 -16.28 32.26
CA SER A 747 -12.29 -17.32 33.21
C SER A 747 -10.93 -17.93 32.87
N ALA A 748 -10.08 -17.22 32.12
CA ALA A 748 -8.77 -17.71 31.72
C ALA A 748 -7.93 -18.09 32.97
N PRO A 749 -7.42 -19.32 33.06
CA PRO A 749 -6.67 -19.75 34.22
C PRO A 749 -5.38 -18.93 34.36
N ILE A 750 -5.02 -18.62 35.60
CA ILE A 750 -3.76 -17.96 35.94
C ILE A 750 -2.67 -19.03 36.05
N VAL A 751 -1.53 -18.82 35.42
CA VAL A 751 -0.37 -19.72 35.52
C VAL A 751 0.90 -18.95 35.88
N THR A 752 1.82 -19.63 36.57
CA THR A 752 3.15 -19.10 36.83
C THR A 752 4.06 -19.27 35.61
N ARG A 753 5.14 -18.46 35.52
CA ARG A 753 6.16 -18.58 34.47
C ARG A 753 6.70 -20.02 34.32
N ARG A 754 6.95 -20.70 35.44
CA ARG A 754 7.49 -22.07 35.45
C ARG A 754 6.51 -23.09 34.86
N GLU A 755 5.23 -22.97 35.17
CA GLU A 755 4.18 -23.83 34.61
C GLU A 755 3.98 -23.56 33.11
N MET A 756 4.02 -22.28 32.73
CA MET A 756 3.92 -21.86 31.33
C MET A 756 5.03 -22.48 30.47
N LEU A 757 6.27 -22.44 30.95
CA LEU A 757 7.40 -23.09 30.27
C LEU A 757 7.23 -24.61 30.14
N LYS A 758 6.63 -25.26 31.15
CA LYS A 758 6.32 -26.70 31.11
C LYS A 758 5.27 -27.00 30.03
N ILE A 759 4.22 -26.18 29.95
CA ILE A 759 3.15 -26.33 28.96
C ILE A 759 3.69 -26.11 27.54
N LEU A 760 4.51 -25.07 27.32
CA LEU A 760 5.15 -24.81 26.03
C LEU A 760 6.00 -25.98 25.55
N ARG A 761 6.88 -26.50 26.40
CA ARG A 761 7.75 -27.64 26.05
C ARG A 761 6.95 -28.88 25.65
N ALA A 762 5.78 -29.10 26.24
CA ALA A 762 4.93 -30.24 25.95
C ALA A 762 4.11 -30.07 24.66
N LYS A 763 3.56 -28.87 24.42
CA LYS A 763 2.57 -28.65 23.34
C LYS A 763 3.16 -28.07 22.06
N LEU A 764 4.18 -27.21 22.15
CA LEU A 764 4.76 -26.53 21.00
C LEU A 764 5.33 -27.49 19.94
N PRO A 765 6.04 -28.58 20.29
CA PRO A 765 6.59 -29.49 19.27
C PRO A 765 5.51 -30.13 18.38
N LYS A 766 4.36 -30.50 18.97
CA LYS A 766 3.23 -31.06 18.21
C LYS A 766 2.61 -30.02 17.28
N ALA A 767 2.47 -28.79 17.74
CA ALA A 767 1.92 -27.71 16.93
C ALA A 767 2.85 -27.31 15.75
N LEU A 768 4.17 -27.38 15.95
CA LEU A 768 5.14 -27.12 14.88
C LEU A 768 5.14 -28.23 13.80
N LEU A 769 4.92 -29.50 14.18
CA LEU A 769 4.77 -30.59 13.21
C LEU A 769 3.56 -30.38 12.30
N LEU A 770 2.43 -29.90 12.84
CA LEU A 770 1.23 -29.57 12.05
C LEU A 770 1.50 -28.43 11.05
N LEU A 771 2.23 -27.40 11.45
CA LEU A 771 2.64 -26.32 10.54
C LEU A 771 3.57 -26.79 9.43
N GLN A 772 4.48 -27.74 9.73
CA GLN A 772 5.36 -28.34 8.72
C GLN A 772 4.60 -29.19 7.70
N ALA A 773 3.51 -29.84 8.11
CA ALA A 773 2.61 -30.54 7.19
C ALA A 773 1.81 -29.59 6.28
N GLY A 774 1.60 -28.34 6.70
CA GLY A 774 0.84 -27.31 5.98
C GLY A 774 1.54 -26.67 4.76
N ASN A 775 2.56 -27.31 4.19
CA ASN A 775 3.28 -26.85 2.99
C ASN A 775 3.82 -25.40 3.06
N ILE A 776 4.18 -24.94 4.27
CA ILE A 776 4.77 -23.61 4.50
C ILE A 776 6.23 -23.62 4.05
N ALA A 777 6.65 -22.61 3.26
CA ALA A 777 8.04 -22.50 2.82
C ALA A 777 8.99 -22.39 4.03
N PRO A 778 10.19 -23.00 4.01
CA PRO A 778 11.10 -23.03 5.16
C PRO A 778 11.47 -21.65 5.72
N VAL A 779 11.55 -20.63 4.85
CA VAL A 779 11.84 -19.24 5.24
C VAL A 779 10.70 -18.56 6.00
N ASP A 780 9.46 -19.02 5.76
CA ASP A 780 8.24 -18.48 6.34
C ASP A 780 7.83 -19.29 7.60
N LEU A 781 8.35 -20.53 7.75
CA LEU A 781 8.07 -21.41 8.89
C LEU A 781 8.51 -20.82 10.23
N ALA A 782 9.64 -20.10 10.28
CA ALA A 782 10.13 -19.46 11.51
C ALA A 782 9.16 -18.38 12.04
N GLN A 783 8.52 -17.63 11.14
CA GLN A 783 7.53 -16.63 11.50
C GLN A 783 6.19 -17.28 11.86
N ALA A 784 5.74 -18.28 11.07
CA ALA A 784 4.52 -19.03 11.36
C ALA A 784 4.59 -19.80 12.70
N ALA A 785 5.79 -20.22 13.11
CA ALA A 785 6.04 -20.90 14.38
C ALA A 785 5.80 -20.04 15.63
N ILE A 786 5.79 -18.71 15.51
CA ILE A 786 5.50 -17.79 16.62
C ILE A 786 4.04 -17.97 17.08
N GLY A 787 3.09 -18.14 16.15
CA GLY A 787 1.67 -18.27 16.43
C GLY A 787 1.32 -19.39 17.39
N PRO A 788 1.76 -20.64 17.18
CA PRO A 788 1.53 -21.71 18.15
C PRO A 788 2.07 -21.43 19.55
N GLY A 789 3.25 -20.81 19.66
CA GLY A 789 3.81 -20.38 20.95
C GLY A 789 2.91 -19.33 21.61
N MET A 790 2.48 -18.34 20.83
CA MET A 790 1.62 -17.26 21.30
C MET A 790 0.20 -17.71 21.63
N LYS A 791 -0.34 -18.72 20.94
CA LYS A 791 -1.63 -19.35 21.25
C LYS A 791 -1.64 -20.02 22.61
N ILE A 792 -0.52 -20.62 22.99
CA ILE A 792 -0.38 -21.22 24.32
C ILE A 792 -0.24 -20.10 25.36
N TYR A 793 0.57 -19.07 25.09
CA TYR A 793 0.85 -17.98 26.02
C TYR A 793 -0.36 -17.09 26.30
N SER A 794 -0.97 -16.55 25.25
CA SER A 794 -2.05 -15.56 25.36
C SER A 794 -3.40 -16.17 25.81
N ARG A 795 -3.47 -17.49 26.01
CA ARG A 795 -4.65 -18.19 26.54
C ARG A 795 -4.80 -18.03 28.06
N TYR A 796 -3.69 -17.83 28.76
CA TYR A 796 -3.68 -17.73 30.22
C TYR A 796 -3.73 -16.26 30.68
N ALA A 797 -4.25 -16.04 31.88
CA ALA A 797 -4.15 -14.76 32.57
C ALA A 797 -2.86 -14.71 33.39
N TRP A 798 -2.30 -13.52 33.57
CA TRP A 798 -1.09 -13.29 34.37
C TRP A 798 -1.50 -12.61 35.68
N SER A 799 -1.03 -13.11 36.83
CA SER A 799 -1.34 -12.47 38.10
C SER A 799 -0.54 -11.18 38.27
N ALA A 800 -1.23 -10.09 38.64
CA ALA A 800 -0.61 -8.81 38.98
C ALA A 800 0.36 -8.90 40.19
N SER A 801 0.32 -9.98 40.97
CA SER A 801 1.15 -10.21 42.17
C SER A 801 2.65 -10.41 41.90
N LEU A 802 3.12 -10.21 40.67
CA LEU A 802 4.55 -10.19 40.31
C LEU A 802 5.10 -8.77 40.08
N SER A 803 4.26 -7.73 40.04
CA SER A 803 4.72 -6.33 39.96
C SER A 803 4.90 -5.64 41.33
N GLU A 804 4.33 -6.18 42.40
CA GLU A 804 4.37 -5.55 43.74
C GLU A 804 5.44 -6.11 44.70
N LYS A 805 6.16 -7.18 44.34
CA LYS A 805 7.23 -7.73 45.20
C LYS A 805 8.63 -7.16 44.94
N TYR A 806 8.74 -6.17 44.04
CA TYR A 806 9.98 -5.44 43.77
C TYR A 806 9.79 -3.91 43.70
N SER A 807 8.72 -3.38 44.31
CA SER A 807 8.47 -1.93 44.46
C SER A 807 8.70 -1.43 45.89
N GLY A 808 9.23 -2.25 46.80
CA GLY A 808 9.52 -1.88 48.19
C GLY A 808 11.01 -1.83 48.50
N ASP A 809 11.73 -0.85 47.93
CA ASP A 809 12.85 -0.13 48.57
C ASP A 809 13.47 0.85 47.55
N LEU A 810 12.83 1.99 47.33
CA LEU A 810 13.39 3.11 46.57
C LEU A 810 13.20 4.43 47.32
N SER A 811 13.60 4.46 48.59
CA SER A 811 13.75 5.69 49.38
C SER A 811 15.10 5.71 50.10
N GLY A 812 16.17 6.14 49.41
CA GLY A 812 17.48 6.41 50.00
C GLY A 812 18.60 6.58 48.96
N PRO A 813 19.52 7.55 49.09
CA PRO A 813 20.22 8.16 47.95
C PRO A 813 21.56 7.49 47.64
N THR A 814 21.82 7.20 46.36
CA THR A 814 23.07 7.34 45.58
C THR A 814 23.15 6.30 44.47
N TYR A 815 22.80 6.70 43.25
CA TYR A 815 23.00 5.89 42.04
C TYR A 815 24.49 5.88 41.66
N ARG A 816 25.15 4.72 41.76
CA ARG A 816 26.28 4.34 40.90
C ARG A 816 25.96 3.02 40.19
N ASN A 817 25.67 3.16 38.89
CA ASN A 817 25.84 2.22 37.79
C ASN A 817 26.26 0.75 38.12
N PRO A 818 25.39 -0.27 37.93
CA PRO A 818 25.79 -1.67 37.96
C PRO A 818 26.09 -2.17 36.53
N SER A 819 27.24 -1.79 35.99
CA SER A 819 27.83 -2.38 34.78
C SER A 819 28.93 -3.42 35.11
N ASN A 820 28.97 -3.95 36.33
CA ASN A 820 30.01 -4.89 36.77
C ASN A 820 29.43 -5.89 37.79
N MET A 821 28.72 -6.91 37.33
CA MET A 821 28.57 -8.18 38.05
C MET A 821 27.95 -9.20 37.08
N ILE A 822 28.81 -10.02 36.46
CA ILE A 822 28.67 -11.46 36.16
C ILE A 822 29.97 -11.85 35.43
N ILE A 823 31.03 -12.04 36.22
CA ILE A 823 32.15 -12.94 35.90
C ILE A 823 32.26 -13.83 37.14
N ASN A 824 31.99 -15.11 36.92
CA ASN A 824 32.37 -16.32 37.67
C ASN A 824 31.35 -17.38 37.22
N GLY A 825 31.63 -18.31 36.32
CA GLY A 825 32.87 -19.05 36.13
C GLY A 825 32.65 -20.44 36.71
N ASP A 826 31.95 -21.30 35.97
CA ASP A 826 32.08 -22.74 36.17
C ASP A 826 32.08 -23.51 34.84
N ARG A 827 33.00 -24.46 34.81
CA ARG A 827 33.67 -25.05 33.65
C ARG A 827 32.77 -26.02 32.88
N LEU A 828 32.72 -25.88 31.55
CA LEU A 828 32.56 -27.00 30.64
C LEU A 828 33.65 -26.92 29.58
N THR A 829 34.50 -27.94 29.61
CA THR A 829 35.78 -28.09 28.94
C THR A 829 35.69 -28.24 27.42
N SER A 830 36.61 -27.52 26.78
CA SER A 830 37.25 -27.65 25.46
C SER A 830 37.03 -28.89 24.58
N ALA A 831 36.87 -28.62 23.28
CA ALA A 831 37.54 -29.22 22.09
C ALA A 831 36.51 -29.26 20.92
N THR A 832 36.71 -28.74 19.71
CA THR A 832 37.92 -28.37 18.95
C THR A 832 37.47 -27.36 17.88
N CYS A 833 38.16 -26.22 17.78
CA CYS A 833 38.06 -25.31 16.63
C CYS A 833 38.87 -25.89 15.46
N ILE A 834 38.33 -25.85 14.25
CA ILE A 834 39.14 -25.89 13.02
C ILE A 834 38.88 -24.57 12.28
N ASN A 835 39.97 -23.80 12.19
CA ASN A 835 40.13 -22.58 11.42
C ASN A 835 39.94 -22.82 9.92
N CYS A 836 39.34 -21.86 9.21
CA CYS A 836 39.69 -21.56 7.83
C CYS A 836 39.61 -20.05 7.58
N SER A 837 40.79 -19.44 7.44
CA SER A 837 41.04 -18.12 6.84
C SER A 837 42.14 -18.28 5.78
N SER A 838 42.11 -17.42 4.76
CA SER A 838 42.90 -17.39 3.49
C SER A 838 42.45 -18.42 2.44
N GLY A 839 42.37 -18.15 1.14
CA GLY A 839 42.63 -16.98 0.31
C GLY A 839 42.43 -17.37 -1.17
N THR A 840 42.14 -16.35 -2.00
CA THR A 840 42.40 -16.22 -3.45
C THR A 840 41.75 -17.18 -4.49
N SER A 841 40.96 -16.55 -5.36
CA SER A 841 40.84 -16.72 -6.84
C SER A 841 40.88 -18.12 -7.46
N GLY A 842 39.81 -18.50 -8.17
CA GLY A 842 39.90 -19.58 -9.16
C GLY A 842 38.56 -20.15 -9.62
N ASP A 843 38.11 -19.68 -10.77
CA ASP A 843 37.41 -20.44 -11.82
C ASP A 843 36.00 -21.02 -11.59
N SER A 844 35.04 -20.32 -12.20
CA SER A 844 33.68 -20.75 -12.46
C SER A 844 33.62 -21.69 -13.66
N ARG A 845 33.62 -23.01 -13.43
CA ARG A 845 32.90 -24.05 -14.22
C ARG A 845 33.34 -25.46 -13.83
N LYS A 846 32.55 -26.13 -12.98
CA LYS A 846 32.22 -27.57 -13.01
C LYS A 846 31.62 -27.96 -11.66
N ILE A 847 30.41 -28.51 -11.70
CA ILE A 847 29.82 -29.56 -10.86
C ILE A 847 28.29 -29.41 -11.02
N ARG A 848 27.78 -29.98 -12.11
CA ARG A 848 26.43 -30.53 -12.19
C ARG A 848 26.58 -32.04 -12.04
N LYS A 849 25.63 -32.66 -11.34
CA LYS A 849 25.34 -34.10 -11.20
C LYS A 849 25.85 -34.77 -9.91
N ASN A 850 25.04 -34.71 -8.84
CA ASN A 850 24.68 -35.91 -8.05
C ASN A 850 23.47 -35.66 -7.12
N PRO A 851 22.26 -36.27 -7.31
CA PRO A 851 21.07 -36.01 -6.49
C PRO A 851 21.02 -36.75 -5.14
N LYS A 852 22.00 -37.60 -4.81
CA LYS A 852 21.92 -38.52 -3.66
C LYS A 852 22.56 -38.01 -2.35
N PHE A 853 23.19 -36.84 -2.33
CA PHE A 853 23.81 -36.28 -1.12
C PHE A 853 22.96 -35.27 -0.35
N HIS A 854 21.78 -34.87 -0.86
CA HIS A 854 20.94 -33.87 -0.21
C HIS A 854 19.92 -34.41 0.81
N ILE A 855 19.79 -35.74 0.96
CA ILE A 855 18.77 -36.34 1.84
C ILE A 855 19.30 -36.64 3.26
N ALA A 856 20.62 -36.70 3.47
CA ALA A 856 21.18 -37.04 4.79
C ALA A 856 21.42 -35.85 5.75
N LEU A 857 21.37 -34.60 5.27
CA LEU A 857 21.61 -33.40 6.08
C LEU A 857 20.35 -32.73 6.65
N LEU A 858 19.16 -33.17 6.23
CA LEU A 858 17.87 -32.66 6.70
C LEU A 858 17.42 -33.25 8.06
N GLY A 859 18.05 -34.35 8.52
CA GLY A 859 17.65 -35.03 9.76
C GLY A 859 18.19 -34.46 11.08
N ARG A 860 19.16 -33.52 11.06
CA ARG A 860 19.84 -33.02 12.29
C ARG A 860 19.52 -31.56 12.68
N GLN A 861 18.74 -30.84 11.89
CA GLN A 861 18.31 -29.45 12.15
C GLN A 861 17.06 -29.26 13.08
N PRO A 862 16.16 -30.24 13.34
CA PRO A 862 14.91 -29.93 14.03
C PRO A 862 15.12 -29.55 15.51
N LYS A 863 16.12 -30.10 16.19
CA LYS A 863 16.40 -29.78 17.61
C LYS A 863 16.90 -28.34 17.81
N LYS A 864 17.75 -27.81 16.92
CA LYS A 864 18.26 -26.44 17.02
C LYS A 864 17.18 -25.40 16.70
N PHE A 865 16.32 -25.69 15.74
CA PHE A 865 15.17 -24.85 15.39
C PHE A 865 14.10 -24.83 16.49
N LEU A 866 13.82 -25.99 17.09
CA LEU A 866 12.92 -26.11 18.23
C LEU A 866 13.45 -25.32 19.45
N LEU A 867 14.77 -25.38 19.72
CA LEU A 867 15.41 -24.60 20.78
C LEU A 867 15.37 -23.10 20.51
N ALA A 868 15.51 -22.65 19.25
CA ALA A 868 15.40 -21.23 18.90
C ALA A 868 13.97 -20.70 19.06
N CYS A 869 12.96 -21.48 18.67
CA CYS A 869 11.55 -21.13 18.89
C CYS A 869 11.20 -21.13 20.39
N LEU A 870 11.72 -22.10 21.16
CA LEU A 870 11.60 -22.11 22.61
C LEU A 870 12.31 -20.92 23.24
N ALA A 871 13.52 -20.57 22.78
CA ALA A 871 14.28 -19.43 23.29
C ALA A 871 13.56 -18.11 23.00
N LEU A 872 12.99 -17.93 21.81
CA LEU A 872 12.11 -16.79 21.49
C LEU A 872 10.90 -16.78 22.44
N THR A 873 10.16 -17.89 22.56
CA THR A 873 8.99 -17.97 23.46
C THR A 873 9.33 -17.81 24.96
N VAL A 874 10.55 -18.15 25.37
CA VAL A 874 11.09 -17.99 26.74
C VAL A 874 11.63 -16.58 26.98
N LEU A 875 12.19 -15.91 25.97
CA LEU A 875 12.58 -14.50 26.04
C LEU A 875 11.35 -13.59 26.17
N PHE A 876 10.21 -14.00 25.59
CA PHE A 876 8.92 -13.32 25.73
C PHE A 876 8.15 -13.63 27.04
N ALA A 877 8.71 -14.43 27.96
CA ALA A 877 8.08 -14.84 29.22
C ALA A 877 9.00 -14.59 30.42
#